data_AF-A0A4V3FV53-F1
#
_entry.id   AF-A0A4V3FV53-F1
#
_cell.length_a   1.000
_cell.length_b   1.000
_cell.length_c   1.000
_cell.angle_alpha   90.00
_cell.angle_beta   90.00
_cell.angle_gamma   90.00
#
_symmetry.space_group_name_H-M   'P 1'
#
loop_
_entity.id
_entity.type
_entity.pdbx_description
1 polymer ?
#
loop_
_entity_poly.entity_id
_entity_poly.type
_entity_poly.pdbx_seq_one_letter_code
_entity_poly.pdbx_strand_id
1 'polypeptide(L)'
;MRLRKPLLATLIIVTAAAVLPASASGQTPPNTVDTTTGLLPNGGFDMGDRSGHPIAWAVDGNSAGATVVNLAAYRTAGLGSLQTTNTAGASLSVTGQRIVAAPGNDFTLTARLKGRSGVPPTLSLVFTSFENTVLDTRAVSPTANLDWQTVTVTGVAPANTSNVSVRIAATPDQVGQYYWDQVTLVKAPAPYDPALGTARELFLDDYRIESTKDVGRVVHPAKKLPDPIISPDKPWESSAYIYGSVFKIGDVYRMWYDCNNDVAPGYYLCYAESRDGVHWNKPLGRGNIGYKDIPASKTNLIIAGGGTIAYNPTAAPDRRFALMQFKSGVVNDTLGYYVYFSPDGYTWTSGGERPVLLDGDVSNVTWDSRTRQYVATIKKRMFTSGTPGIYNRSAFLSTSKDFLNWTTPVLAVSGDYADTGAAQALGGLEGQIYGMPVLPYESTNIGLPWVFLITNYTVGSQSGAGAGPVLPEVASSRDLVNWSRPVRDPVLTPGQPGAWDDGALYTASNALVTDRTVTMYYGAFNADHGGPDLTDPNHVDYLGQSGMATWRRDGFVSMTNASRPHSGDPGFVVTKPVTFTGSTLNVNTVVRNGGSVKVEVLDAATNQVIPGFTSKPVTGDQYGAEVKWTGHVRLSTLAGKQVKFRFSLAGADLYSYWVR
;
A
#
# COMPACT_ATOMS: atom_id res chain seq x y z
N MET A 1 60.51 -14.99 -53.36
CA MET A 1 60.16 -13.71 -52.71
C MET A 1 58.65 -13.50 -52.82
N ARG A 2 57.90 -13.73 -51.74
CA ARG A 2 56.59 -13.13 -51.44
C ARG A 2 56.20 -13.56 -50.02
N LEU A 3 56.37 -12.61 -49.10
CA LEU A 3 56.06 -12.75 -47.68
C LEU A 3 54.56 -12.99 -47.48
N ARG A 4 54.23 -13.97 -46.62
CA ARG A 4 52.88 -14.14 -46.06
C ARG A 4 52.71 -13.14 -44.91
N LYS A 5 51.71 -12.26 -45.03
CA LYS A 5 51.28 -11.32 -43.99
C LYS A 5 50.62 -12.10 -42.83
N PRO A 6 50.89 -11.77 -41.55
CA PRO A 6 50.07 -12.23 -40.44
C PRO A 6 48.80 -11.38 -40.34
N LEU A 7 47.65 -12.02 -40.13
CA LEU A 7 46.40 -11.36 -39.77
C LEU A 7 46.53 -10.75 -38.36
N LEU A 8 46.28 -9.44 -38.27
CA LEU A 8 46.06 -8.74 -37.02
C LEU A 8 44.66 -9.13 -36.50
N ALA A 9 44.60 -9.87 -35.39
CA ALA A 9 43.36 -10.07 -34.65
C ALA A 9 43.14 -8.86 -33.75
N THR A 10 42.17 -8.01 -34.11
CA THR A 10 41.73 -6.89 -33.28
C THR A 10 40.99 -7.43 -32.06
N LEU A 11 41.66 -7.41 -30.91
CA LEU A 11 41.07 -7.73 -29.61
C LEU A 11 40.12 -6.59 -29.20
N ILE A 12 38.82 -6.75 -29.45
CA ILE A 12 37.80 -5.87 -28.90
C ILE A 12 37.67 -6.19 -27.42
N ILE A 13 38.32 -5.39 -26.57
CA ILE A 13 38.10 -5.39 -25.13
C ILE A 13 36.72 -4.75 -24.91
N VAL A 14 35.69 -5.59 -24.79
CA VAL A 14 34.41 -5.16 -24.23
C VAL A 14 34.66 -4.94 -22.74
N THR A 15 34.93 -3.70 -22.35
CA THR A 15 34.84 -3.29 -20.95
C THR A 15 33.40 -3.48 -20.53
N ALA A 16 33.13 -4.57 -19.81
CA ALA A 16 31.91 -4.71 -19.02
C ALA A 16 31.91 -3.58 -18.01
N ALA A 17 31.26 -2.46 -18.36
CA ALA A 17 30.88 -1.46 -17.39
C ALA A 17 29.98 -2.20 -16.39
N ALA A 18 30.50 -2.45 -15.20
CA ALA A 18 29.68 -2.84 -14.08
C ALA A 18 28.61 -1.74 -13.95
N VAL A 19 27.38 -2.07 -14.33
CA VAL A 19 26.22 -1.27 -13.99
C VAL A 19 26.19 -1.27 -12.47
N LEU A 20 26.75 -0.21 -11.88
CA LEU A 20 26.47 0.11 -10.50
C LEU A 20 24.94 0.15 -10.41
N PRO A 21 24.29 -0.66 -9.56
CA PRO A 21 22.87 -0.45 -9.33
C PRO A 21 22.73 1.01 -8.95
N ALA A 22 21.78 1.71 -9.60
CA ALA A 22 21.37 3.03 -9.16
C ALA A 22 21.27 2.96 -7.64
N SER A 23 21.99 3.85 -6.94
CA SER A 23 21.91 3.92 -5.49
C SER A 23 20.44 3.92 -5.14
N ALA A 24 19.95 2.85 -4.51
CA ALA A 24 18.56 2.77 -4.09
C ALA A 24 18.33 3.98 -3.19
N SER A 25 17.64 4.99 -3.72
CA SER A 25 17.30 6.19 -2.98
C SER A 25 16.18 5.81 -2.02
N GLY A 26 16.54 5.12 -0.94
CA GLY A 26 15.60 4.78 0.12
C GLY A 26 15.09 6.04 0.79
N GLN A 27 13.83 6.03 1.20
CA GLN A 27 13.29 7.09 2.02
C GLN A 27 13.97 7.03 3.38
N THR A 28 14.65 8.11 3.80
CA THR A 28 15.23 8.19 5.14
C THR A 28 14.07 8.16 6.15
N PRO A 29 13.95 7.12 6.99
CA PRO A 29 13.04 7.13 8.12
C PRO A 29 13.43 8.26 9.06
N PRO A 30 12.50 8.80 9.83
CA PRO A 30 12.83 9.84 10.77
C PRO A 30 13.81 9.32 11.83
N ASN A 31 14.74 10.18 12.29
CA ASN A 31 15.76 9.80 13.27
C ASN A 31 15.14 9.28 14.57
N THR A 32 13.96 9.78 14.91
CA THR A 32 13.09 9.27 15.96
C THR A 32 11.73 9.03 15.33
N VAL A 33 11.09 7.90 15.63
CA VAL A 33 9.70 7.68 15.21
C VAL A 33 8.83 8.68 15.97
N ASP A 34 8.59 9.80 15.33
CA ASP A 34 7.78 10.86 15.86
C ASP A 34 6.31 10.50 15.68
N THR A 35 5.67 10.09 16.77
CA THR A 35 4.22 9.85 16.77
C THR A 35 3.41 11.15 16.69
N THR A 36 4.06 12.30 16.62
CA THR A 36 3.45 13.64 16.53
C THR A 36 3.58 14.29 15.15
N THR A 37 4.20 13.61 14.17
CA THR A 37 4.32 14.18 12.81
C THR A 37 2.93 14.41 12.23
N GLY A 38 2.69 15.66 11.82
CA GLY A 38 1.39 16.09 11.32
C GLY A 38 0.99 15.35 10.05
N LEU A 39 -0.27 14.91 10.02
CA LEU A 39 -0.91 14.26 8.87
C LEU A 39 -1.26 15.24 7.74
N LEU A 40 -1.07 16.54 7.95
CA LEU A 40 -1.46 17.58 6.99
C LEU A 40 -0.28 17.99 6.11
N PRO A 41 -0.39 17.90 4.78
CA PRO A 41 0.56 18.56 3.91
C PRO A 41 0.46 20.08 4.07
N ASN A 42 1.62 20.76 4.04
CA ASN A 42 1.72 22.21 4.10
C ASN A 42 0.99 22.86 5.31
N GLY A 43 0.91 22.18 6.46
CA GLY A 43 0.28 22.73 7.67
C GLY A 43 1.00 23.93 8.29
N GLY A 44 2.29 24.10 7.98
CA GLY A 44 3.05 25.34 8.29
C GLY A 44 2.75 26.50 7.34
N PHE A 45 2.06 26.24 6.21
CA PHE A 45 1.76 27.23 5.19
C PHE A 45 3.00 27.95 4.65
N ASP A 46 4.06 27.17 4.37
CA ASP A 46 5.33 27.67 3.85
C ASP A 46 5.30 27.92 2.34
N MET A 47 4.29 27.38 1.66
CA MET A 47 4.16 27.45 0.21
C MET A 47 2.73 27.84 -0.20
N GLY A 48 2.64 28.76 -1.15
CA GLY A 48 1.41 29.12 -1.83
C GLY A 48 1.49 28.83 -3.33
N ASP A 49 0.33 28.76 -3.99
CA ASP A 49 0.23 28.67 -5.44
C ASP A 49 0.52 30.03 -6.12
N ARG A 50 0.32 30.11 -7.44
CA ARG A 50 0.54 31.36 -8.20
C ARG A 50 -0.40 32.50 -7.80
N SER A 51 -1.56 32.18 -7.21
CA SER A 51 -2.52 33.13 -6.65
C SER A 51 -2.24 33.44 -5.18
N GLY A 52 -1.22 32.80 -4.59
CA GLY A 52 -0.85 32.92 -3.19
C GLY A 52 -1.70 32.08 -2.25
N HIS A 53 -2.64 31.26 -2.73
CA HIS A 53 -3.43 30.38 -1.88
C HIS A 53 -2.55 29.23 -1.33
N PRO A 54 -2.81 28.71 -0.12
CA PRO A 54 -2.03 27.61 0.43
C PRO A 54 -2.15 26.34 -0.44
N ILE A 55 -1.03 25.84 -0.97
CA ILE A 55 -1.05 24.57 -1.73
C ILE A 55 -1.49 23.42 -0.83
N ALA A 56 -2.20 22.45 -1.42
CA ALA A 56 -2.84 21.31 -0.74
C ALA A 56 -4.00 21.67 0.22
N TRP A 57 -4.49 22.91 0.18
CA TRP A 57 -5.67 23.35 0.93
C TRP A 57 -6.68 24.00 -0.03
N ALA A 58 -7.95 23.62 0.08
CA ALA A 58 -9.03 24.24 -0.68
C ALA A 58 -9.44 25.57 -0.03
N VAL A 59 -9.71 26.58 -0.85
CA VAL A 59 -10.16 27.90 -0.40
C VAL A 59 -11.53 28.18 -1.01
N ASP A 60 -12.54 28.39 -0.16
CA ASP A 60 -13.92 28.66 -0.56
C ASP A 60 -14.43 29.98 0.03
N GLY A 61 -15.42 30.59 -0.63
CA GLY A 61 -16.00 31.88 -0.25
C GLY A 61 -15.19 33.06 -0.79
N ASN A 62 -14.82 34.01 0.07
CA ASN A 62 -13.96 35.14 -0.28
C ASN A 62 -12.50 34.68 -0.45
N SER A 63 -12.18 34.04 -1.57
CA SER A 63 -10.87 33.40 -1.79
C SER A 63 -9.68 34.35 -1.70
N ALA A 64 -9.86 35.61 -2.12
CA ALA A 64 -8.85 36.67 -1.95
C ALA A 64 -8.47 36.93 -0.48
N GLY A 65 -9.29 36.45 0.45
CA GLY A 65 -9.07 36.52 1.88
C GLY A 65 -8.10 35.48 2.44
N ALA A 66 -7.63 34.48 1.68
CA ALA A 66 -6.69 33.46 2.19
C ALA A 66 -5.40 33.45 1.37
N THR A 67 -4.31 33.95 1.95
CA THR A 67 -3.03 34.07 1.25
C THR A 67 -1.88 33.62 2.14
N VAL A 68 -0.93 32.88 1.57
CA VAL A 68 0.35 32.58 2.22
C VAL A 68 1.24 33.81 2.17
N VAL A 69 1.72 34.25 3.33
CA VAL A 69 2.55 35.45 3.47
C VAL A 69 3.86 35.15 4.17
N ASN A 70 4.92 35.83 3.73
CA ASN A 70 6.25 35.76 4.34
C ASN A 70 6.50 37.04 5.13
N LEU A 71 5.91 37.13 6.32
CA LEU A 71 6.07 38.25 7.24
C LEU A 71 6.68 37.75 8.54
N ALA A 72 7.91 38.18 8.86
CA ALA A 72 8.65 37.68 10.03
C ALA A 72 7.88 37.83 11.36
N ALA A 73 7.09 38.89 11.53
CA ALA A 73 6.28 39.12 12.72
C ALA A 73 5.05 38.20 12.84
N TYR A 74 4.70 37.50 11.76
CA TYR A 74 3.48 36.69 11.60
C TYR A 74 3.76 35.27 11.14
N ARG A 75 4.95 34.73 11.41
CA ARG A 75 5.22 33.29 11.41
C ARG A 75 5.87 32.84 12.73
N THR A 76 5.76 31.56 13.05
CA THR A 76 6.37 30.90 14.22
C THR A 76 7.47 29.92 13.81
N ALA A 77 7.36 29.33 12.62
CA ALA A 77 8.36 28.46 12.02
C ALA A 77 8.41 28.69 10.51
N GLY A 78 9.32 27.98 9.83
CA GLY A 78 9.35 27.93 8.37
C GLY A 78 9.56 29.27 7.66
N LEU A 79 9.07 29.33 6.43
CA LEU A 79 9.17 30.46 5.51
C LEU A 79 7.88 31.31 5.48
N GLY A 80 6.73 30.73 5.80
CA GLY A 80 5.43 31.36 5.59
C GLY A 80 4.46 31.23 6.76
N SER A 81 3.24 31.70 6.53
CA SER A 81 2.06 31.55 7.37
C SER A 81 0.83 31.81 6.51
N LEU A 82 -0.32 31.25 6.88
CA LEU A 82 -1.59 31.57 6.23
C LEU A 82 -2.19 32.83 6.86
N GLN A 83 -2.36 33.88 6.07
CA GLN A 83 -3.18 35.03 6.42
C GLN A 83 -4.62 34.78 5.99
N THR A 84 -5.57 34.91 6.93
CA THR A 84 -7.01 34.93 6.65
C THR A 84 -7.57 36.33 6.90
N THR A 85 -8.26 36.90 5.93
CA THR A 85 -8.93 38.21 5.99
C THR A 85 -10.39 38.02 5.60
N ASN A 86 -11.30 38.29 6.53
CA ASN A 86 -12.73 38.22 6.27
C ASN A 86 -13.40 39.58 6.48
N THR A 87 -14.32 39.92 5.59
CA THR A 87 -15.07 41.19 5.59
C THR A 87 -16.52 40.96 5.98
N ALA A 88 -17.21 42.00 6.46
CA ALA A 88 -18.61 41.90 6.84
C ALA A 88 -19.48 41.35 5.70
N GLY A 89 -20.32 40.36 5.99
CA GLY A 89 -21.19 39.72 5.02
C GLY A 89 -20.51 38.64 4.15
N ALA A 90 -19.19 38.49 4.23
CA ALA A 90 -18.45 37.47 3.51
C ALA A 90 -18.17 36.23 4.38
N SER A 91 -18.05 35.07 3.74
CA SER A 91 -17.53 33.87 4.40
C SER A 91 -16.19 33.48 3.77
N LEU A 92 -15.33 32.86 4.56
CA LEU A 92 -14.06 32.31 4.11
C LEU A 92 -13.89 30.94 4.74
N SER A 93 -13.48 29.94 3.96
CA SER A 93 -13.00 28.68 4.52
C SER A 93 -11.74 28.21 3.82
N VAL A 94 -10.81 27.70 4.63
CA VAL A 94 -9.57 27.06 4.19
C VAL A 94 -9.59 25.64 4.73
N THR A 95 -9.74 24.66 3.84
CA THR A 95 -9.97 23.26 4.19
C THR A 95 -8.80 22.41 3.75
N GLY A 96 -8.18 21.70 4.69
CA GLY A 96 -7.10 20.78 4.42
C GLY A 96 -7.58 19.52 3.73
N GLN A 97 -6.65 18.73 3.23
CA GLN A 97 -6.98 17.45 2.62
C GLN A 97 -7.70 16.51 3.58
N ARG A 98 -8.48 15.61 2.98
CA ARG A 98 -9.13 14.51 3.68
C ARG A 98 -8.10 13.44 3.99
N ILE A 99 -8.02 13.07 5.26
CA ILE A 99 -7.15 12.00 5.76
C ILE A 99 -8.04 10.79 6.07
N VAL A 100 -7.62 9.61 5.63
CA VAL A 100 -8.32 8.35 5.95
C VAL A 100 -8.44 8.19 7.45
N ALA A 101 -9.66 7.95 7.93
CA ALA A 101 -9.99 7.78 9.33
C ALA A 101 -11.01 6.66 9.50
N ALA A 102 -10.78 5.80 10.49
CA ALA A 102 -11.73 4.76 10.87
C ALA A 102 -12.51 5.18 12.14
N PRO A 103 -13.73 4.64 12.34
CA PRO A 103 -14.46 4.84 13.59
C PRO A 103 -13.61 4.48 14.82
N GLY A 104 -13.68 5.31 15.85
CA GLY A 104 -12.91 5.14 17.09
C GLY A 104 -11.46 5.63 17.03
N ASN A 105 -10.98 6.14 15.89
CA ASN A 105 -9.69 6.82 15.84
C ASN A 105 -9.76 8.17 16.58
N ASP A 106 -8.79 8.41 17.47
CA ASP A 106 -8.66 9.67 18.20
C ASP A 106 -7.75 10.63 17.45
N PHE A 107 -8.18 11.88 17.31
CA PHE A 107 -7.43 12.94 16.65
C PHE A 107 -7.22 14.14 17.55
N THR A 108 -6.02 14.71 17.47
CA THR A 108 -5.66 15.99 18.06
C THR A 108 -5.22 16.94 16.95
N LEU A 109 -5.90 18.07 16.85
CA LEU A 109 -5.58 19.17 15.94
C LEU A 109 -5.05 20.34 16.76
N THR A 110 -3.84 20.79 16.46
CA THR A 110 -3.25 22.00 17.04
C THR A 110 -2.92 23.02 15.96
N ALA A 111 -3.05 24.31 16.27
CA ALA A 111 -2.61 25.40 15.39
C ALA A 111 -2.00 26.54 16.20
N ARG A 112 -1.00 27.22 15.64
CA ARG A 112 -0.58 28.53 16.13
C ARG A 112 -1.46 29.59 15.45
N LEU A 113 -2.04 30.47 16.25
CA LEU A 113 -2.91 31.55 15.78
C LEU A 113 -2.43 32.88 16.35
N LYS A 114 -2.40 33.91 15.52
CA LYS A 114 -2.16 35.30 15.93
C LYS A 114 -3.15 36.23 15.25
N GLY A 115 -3.80 37.08 16.04
CA GLY A 115 -4.72 38.09 15.55
C GLY A 115 -4.00 39.38 15.19
N ARG A 116 -4.59 40.09 14.22
CA ARG A 116 -4.27 41.50 13.93
C ARG A 116 -5.44 42.40 14.28
N SER A 117 -6.66 41.96 13.98
CA SER A 117 -7.89 42.70 14.29
C SER A 117 -9.11 41.78 14.19
N GLY A 118 -10.20 42.17 14.87
CA GLY A 118 -11.52 41.59 14.66
C GLY A 118 -11.82 40.35 15.49
N VAL A 119 -12.59 39.43 14.92
CA VAL A 119 -13.03 38.17 15.53
C VAL A 119 -12.37 36.98 14.81
N PRO A 120 -11.72 36.04 15.54
CA PRO A 120 -10.96 34.97 14.91
C PRO A 120 -11.85 33.97 14.17
N PRO A 121 -11.37 33.42 13.04
CA PRO A 121 -11.99 32.26 12.41
C PRO A 121 -11.97 31.05 13.35
N THR A 122 -12.93 30.15 13.12
CA THR A 122 -13.11 28.88 13.84
C THR A 122 -12.15 27.82 13.30
N LEU A 123 -11.51 27.05 14.18
CA LEU A 123 -10.72 25.87 13.81
C LEU A 123 -11.54 24.60 14.07
N SER A 124 -11.61 23.69 13.10
CA SER A 124 -12.47 22.49 13.18
C SER A 124 -11.80 21.20 12.69
N LEU A 125 -12.11 20.09 13.35
CA LEU A 125 -12.07 18.73 12.82
C LEU A 125 -13.44 18.42 12.20
N VAL A 126 -13.46 17.93 10.96
CA VAL A 126 -14.69 17.54 10.26
C VAL A 126 -14.59 16.06 9.89
N PHE A 127 -15.45 15.23 10.48
CA PHE A 127 -15.52 13.80 10.18
C PHE A 127 -16.59 13.54 9.12
N THR A 128 -16.25 12.80 8.07
CA THR A 128 -17.17 12.50 6.97
C THR A 128 -17.26 11.01 6.65
N SER A 129 -18.42 10.61 6.15
CA SER A 129 -18.65 9.28 5.56
C SER A 129 -17.98 9.15 4.18
N PHE A 130 -18.00 7.94 3.62
CA PHE A 130 -17.54 7.70 2.24
C PHE A 130 -18.38 8.44 1.17
N GLU A 131 -19.65 8.73 1.48
CA GLU A 131 -20.57 9.52 0.65
C GLU A 131 -20.33 11.02 0.80
N ASN A 132 -19.26 11.41 1.51
CA ASN A 132 -18.90 12.79 1.82
C ASN A 132 -19.97 13.53 2.67
N THR A 133 -20.80 12.79 3.41
CA THR A 133 -21.72 13.35 4.41
C THR A 133 -20.95 13.72 5.67
N VAL A 134 -21.16 14.94 6.20
CA VAL A 134 -20.60 15.34 7.51
C VAL A 134 -21.32 14.58 8.62
N LEU A 135 -20.56 13.82 9.40
CA LEU A 135 -21.05 13.01 10.51
C LEU A 135 -20.92 13.73 11.85
N ASP A 136 -19.81 14.44 12.04
CA ASP A 136 -19.55 15.25 13.23
C ASP A 136 -18.57 16.40 12.88
N THR A 137 -18.65 17.49 13.63
CA THR A 137 -17.70 18.60 13.56
C THR A 137 -17.31 19.00 14.97
N ARG A 138 -16.03 18.82 15.33
CA ARG A 138 -15.47 19.33 16.57
C ARG A 138 -14.77 20.63 16.25
N ALA A 139 -15.13 21.69 16.95
CA ALA A 139 -14.65 23.03 16.64
C ALA A 139 -14.32 23.80 17.90
N VAL A 140 -13.40 24.76 17.74
CA VAL A 140 -13.12 25.78 18.75
C VAL A 140 -13.16 27.15 18.07
N SER A 141 -13.88 28.07 18.70
CA SER A 141 -13.86 29.50 18.34
C SER A 141 -12.87 30.18 19.27
N PRO A 142 -11.64 30.50 18.80
CA PRO A 142 -10.61 31.05 19.65
C PRO A 142 -11.02 32.41 20.21
N THR A 143 -10.38 32.85 21.29
CA THR A 143 -10.47 34.25 21.73
C THR A 143 -9.52 35.10 20.91
N ALA A 144 -9.88 36.35 20.60
CA ALA A 144 -8.98 37.28 19.92
C ALA A 144 -7.72 37.53 20.78
N ASN A 145 -6.54 37.40 20.18
CA ASN A 145 -5.26 37.65 20.83
C ASN A 145 -4.29 38.25 19.81
N LEU A 146 -3.56 39.31 20.18
CA LEU A 146 -2.56 39.93 19.31
C LEU A 146 -1.19 39.24 19.40
N ASP A 147 -0.98 38.40 20.41
CA ASP A 147 0.16 37.50 20.52
C ASP A 147 -0.17 36.10 19.98
N TRP A 148 0.87 35.32 19.72
CA TRP A 148 0.72 33.93 19.29
C TRP A 148 0.15 33.06 20.41
N GLN A 149 -0.98 32.41 20.12
CA GLN A 149 -1.60 31.41 20.98
C GLN A 149 -1.64 30.04 20.30
N THR A 150 -1.66 28.98 21.10
CA THR A 150 -1.95 27.63 20.61
C THR A 150 -3.43 27.35 20.76
N VAL A 151 -4.07 26.93 19.68
CA VAL A 151 -5.46 26.50 19.62
C VAL A 151 -5.48 25.00 19.44
N THR A 152 -6.30 24.29 20.23
CA THR A 152 -6.37 22.81 20.20
C THR A 152 -7.82 22.35 20.07
N VAL A 153 -8.04 21.34 19.22
CA VAL A 153 -9.30 20.62 19.08
C VAL A 153 -9.01 19.12 19.15
N THR A 154 -9.79 18.39 19.93
CA THR A 154 -9.72 16.92 19.98
C THR A 154 -11.04 16.32 19.53
N GLY A 155 -10.99 15.10 18.97
CA GLY A 155 -12.19 14.41 18.52
C GLY A 155 -11.95 12.93 18.26
N VAL A 156 -12.96 12.12 18.58
CA VAL A 156 -13.00 10.69 18.25
C VAL A 156 -13.86 10.55 17.00
N ALA A 157 -13.36 9.84 15.99
CA ALA A 157 -14.10 9.56 14.77
C ALA A 157 -15.39 8.75 15.09
N PRO A 158 -16.60 9.27 14.78
CA PRO A 158 -17.85 8.55 15.03
C PRO A 158 -18.02 7.31 14.14
N ALA A 159 -19.07 6.53 14.39
CA ALA A 159 -19.45 5.42 13.51
C ALA A 159 -19.63 5.89 12.05
N ASN A 160 -19.30 5.02 11.09
CA ASN A 160 -19.36 5.27 9.64
C ASN A 160 -18.35 6.32 9.10
N THR A 161 -17.45 6.84 9.94
CA THR A 161 -16.36 7.71 9.48
C THR A 161 -15.49 6.99 8.44
N SER A 162 -15.15 7.70 7.37
CA SER A 162 -14.15 7.29 6.39
C SER A 162 -13.01 8.31 6.28
N ASN A 163 -13.29 9.59 6.53
CA ASN A 163 -12.28 10.64 6.48
C ASN A 163 -12.42 11.62 7.63
N VAL A 164 -11.31 12.26 7.97
CA VAL A 164 -11.25 13.49 8.75
C VAL A 164 -10.58 14.58 7.92
N SER A 165 -11.07 15.81 7.98
CA SER A 165 -10.40 16.99 7.43
C SER A 165 -10.31 18.10 8.47
N VAL A 166 -9.40 19.03 8.22
CA VAL A 166 -9.21 20.23 9.04
C VAL A 166 -9.80 21.42 8.31
N ARG A 167 -10.51 22.29 9.03
CA ARG A 167 -11.10 23.50 8.45
C ARG A 167 -10.85 24.71 9.33
N ILE A 168 -10.32 25.77 8.72
CA ILE A 168 -10.28 27.12 9.26
C ILE A 168 -11.38 27.91 8.57
N ALA A 169 -12.39 28.41 9.29
CA ALA A 169 -13.54 29.08 8.66
C ALA A 169 -14.02 30.30 9.44
N ALA A 170 -14.32 31.37 8.70
CA ALA A 170 -14.95 32.59 9.21
C ALA A 170 -16.38 32.70 8.65
N THR A 171 -17.35 32.92 9.55
CA THR A 171 -18.74 33.26 9.19
C THR A 171 -18.86 34.73 8.77
N PRO A 172 -20.01 35.16 8.18
CA PRO A 172 -20.28 36.56 7.84
C PRO A 172 -20.04 37.61 8.93
N ASP A 173 -20.16 37.20 10.21
CA ASP A 173 -19.99 38.07 11.37
C ASP A 173 -18.55 38.05 11.92
N GLN A 174 -17.74 37.07 11.53
CA GLN A 174 -16.34 36.95 11.95
C GLN A 174 -15.44 37.81 11.04
N VAL A 175 -15.55 39.13 11.21
CA VAL A 175 -14.76 40.12 10.46
C VAL A 175 -13.41 40.32 11.13
N GLY A 176 -12.32 40.28 10.37
CA GLY A 176 -10.99 40.46 10.92
C GLY A 176 -9.86 39.92 10.06
N GLN A 177 -8.65 40.05 10.58
CA GLN A 177 -7.43 39.50 9.96
C GLN A 177 -6.60 38.71 10.98
N TYR A 178 -6.25 37.49 10.60
CA TYR A 178 -5.57 36.51 11.44
C TYR A 178 -4.49 35.75 10.66
N TYR A 179 -3.52 35.22 11.39
CA TYR A 179 -2.40 34.45 10.87
C TYR A 179 -2.34 33.08 11.53
N TRP A 180 -2.17 32.05 10.70
CA TRP A 180 -2.14 30.65 11.10
C TRP A 180 -0.81 30.04 10.69
N ASP A 181 -0.23 29.24 11.58
CA ASP A 181 1.02 28.51 11.34
C ASP A 181 1.01 27.20 12.16
N GLN A 182 1.87 26.25 11.79
CA GLN A 182 2.06 24.96 12.44
C GLN A 182 0.74 24.21 12.71
N VAL A 183 -0.19 24.26 11.75
CA VAL A 183 -1.44 23.50 11.82
C VAL A 183 -1.11 22.02 11.66
N THR A 184 -1.30 21.27 12.74
CA THR A 184 -0.85 19.89 12.87
C THR A 184 -2.04 19.03 13.27
N LEU A 185 -2.38 18.05 12.44
CA LEU A 185 -3.33 16.99 12.78
C LEU A 185 -2.54 15.75 13.15
N VAL A 186 -2.76 15.21 14.33
CA VAL A 186 -2.15 13.95 14.77
C VAL A 186 -3.26 12.95 15.07
N LYS A 187 -3.07 11.71 14.60
CA LYS A 187 -3.88 10.56 15.03
C LYS A 187 -3.17 9.90 16.21
N ALA A 188 -3.90 9.61 17.28
CA ALA A 188 -3.34 8.87 18.41
C ALA A 188 -2.77 7.52 17.93
N PRO A 189 -1.58 7.13 18.38
CA PRO A 189 -0.99 5.85 17.99
C PRO A 189 -1.85 4.70 18.52
N ALA A 190 -1.92 3.61 17.76
CA ALA A 190 -2.52 2.38 18.25
C ALA A 190 -1.79 1.89 19.52
N PRO A 191 -2.47 1.18 20.43
CA PRO A 191 -1.83 0.58 21.60
C PRO A 191 -0.61 -0.26 21.21
N TYR A 192 0.49 -0.05 21.93
CA TYR A 192 1.73 -0.78 21.71
C TYR A 192 1.77 -2.05 22.53
N ASP A 193 1.93 -3.20 21.85
CA ASP A 193 2.16 -4.49 22.46
C ASP A 193 3.67 -4.83 22.43
N PRO A 194 4.35 -4.84 23.58
CA PRO A 194 5.76 -5.20 23.64
C PRO A 194 6.02 -6.68 23.36
N ALA A 195 5.02 -7.57 23.38
CA ALA A 195 5.22 -8.99 23.11
C ALA A 195 5.60 -9.22 21.64
N LEU A 196 6.82 -9.73 21.41
CA LEU A 196 7.32 -10.01 20.06
C LEU A 196 6.71 -11.30 19.47
N GLY A 197 6.31 -12.25 20.33
CA GLY A 197 5.92 -13.59 19.91
C GLY A 197 7.07 -14.33 19.21
N THR A 198 6.73 -15.27 18.33
CA THR A 198 7.69 -16.06 17.53
C THR A 198 7.64 -15.73 16.03
N ALA A 199 6.73 -14.86 15.62
CA ALA A 199 6.57 -14.42 14.24
C ALA A 199 7.73 -13.51 13.83
N ARG A 200 7.97 -13.41 12.52
CA ARG A 200 8.96 -12.49 11.98
C ARG A 200 8.46 -11.05 12.06
N GLU A 201 9.25 -10.19 12.70
CA GLU A 201 9.02 -8.75 12.72
C GLU A 201 9.66 -8.09 11.49
N LEU A 202 8.85 -7.40 10.70
CA LEU A 202 9.27 -6.73 9.47
C LEU A 202 9.42 -5.22 9.68
N PHE A 203 10.12 -4.56 8.76
CA PHE A 203 10.32 -3.10 8.79
C PHE A 203 9.37 -2.34 7.82
N LEU A 204 8.15 -2.87 7.63
CA LEU A 204 7.11 -2.29 6.76
C LEU A 204 6.40 -1.07 7.37
N ASP A 205 6.47 -0.92 8.69
CA ASP A 205 5.92 0.19 9.46
C ASP A 205 6.91 0.63 10.55
N ASP A 206 6.51 1.61 11.34
CA ASP A 206 7.27 2.12 12.48
C ASP A 206 6.76 1.56 13.82
N TYR A 207 5.91 0.52 13.81
CA TYR A 207 5.21 0.04 15.02
C TYR A 207 6.19 -0.31 16.14
N ARG A 208 7.27 -1.03 15.80
CA ARG A 208 8.34 -1.42 16.74
C ARG A 208 9.63 -0.61 16.63
N ILE A 209 9.68 0.42 15.80
CA ILE A 209 10.89 1.25 15.66
C ILE A 209 10.78 2.42 16.63
N GLU A 210 11.83 2.67 17.40
CA GLU A 210 11.93 3.84 18.27
C GLU A 210 12.75 4.95 17.61
N SER A 211 13.91 4.59 17.08
CA SER A 211 14.81 5.55 16.44
C SER A 211 15.65 4.89 15.36
N THR A 212 16.14 5.73 14.45
CA THR A 212 17.03 5.36 13.36
C THR A 212 18.14 6.40 13.21
N LYS A 213 19.26 6.02 12.58
CA LYS A 213 20.30 6.95 12.17
C LYS A 213 20.96 6.42 10.91
N ASP A 214 21.13 7.26 9.88
CA ASP A 214 21.85 6.94 8.65
C ASP A 214 21.43 5.60 8.01
N VAL A 215 20.12 5.31 8.04
CA VAL A 215 19.51 4.16 7.37
C VAL A 215 18.36 4.66 6.50
N GLY A 216 18.13 4.03 5.35
CA GLY A 216 16.99 4.25 4.46
C GLY A 216 16.02 3.08 4.53
N ARG A 217 14.71 3.32 4.39
CA ARG A 217 13.73 2.27 4.11
C ARG A 217 13.63 2.11 2.59
N VAL A 218 13.90 0.90 2.09
CA VAL A 218 14.01 0.62 0.66
C VAL A 218 13.02 -0.48 0.28
N VAL A 219 12.19 -0.22 -0.74
CA VAL A 219 11.38 -1.25 -1.40
C VAL A 219 12.27 -2.03 -2.36
N HIS A 220 12.11 -3.35 -2.40
CA HIS A 220 12.78 -4.20 -3.38
C HIS A 220 11.74 -4.72 -4.38
N PRO A 221 11.80 -4.28 -5.65
CA PRO A 221 10.95 -4.82 -6.69
C PRO A 221 11.12 -6.33 -6.85
N ALA A 222 10.05 -7.00 -7.22
CA ALA A 222 10.07 -8.43 -7.49
C ALA A 222 11.01 -8.78 -8.65
N LYS A 223 11.62 -9.96 -8.58
CA LYS A 223 12.15 -10.62 -9.77
C LYS A 223 10.99 -11.28 -10.53
N LYS A 224 10.73 -10.81 -11.75
CA LYS A 224 9.72 -11.36 -12.67
C LYS A 224 10.35 -12.38 -13.63
N LEU A 225 9.56 -13.35 -14.08
CA LEU A 225 9.91 -14.09 -15.30
C LEU A 225 9.73 -13.17 -16.52
N PRO A 226 10.58 -13.30 -17.56
CA PRO A 226 10.50 -12.44 -18.74
C PRO A 226 9.24 -12.73 -19.57
N ASP A 227 8.86 -14.00 -19.68
CA ASP A 227 7.71 -14.46 -20.47
C ASP A 227 6.48 -14.68 -19.58
N PRO A 228 5.27 -14.49 -20.13
CA PRO A 228 4.04 -14.82 -19.42
C PRO A 228 3.96 -16.34 -19.16
N ILE A 229 3.40 -16.72 -18.02
CA ILE A 229 3.16 -18.13 -17.65
C ILE A 229 1.76 -18.61 -18.07
N ILE A 230 0.83 -17.67 -18.29
CA ILE A 230 -0.48 -17.89 -18.88
C ILE A 230 -0.70 -16.81 -19.92
N SER A 231 -1.01 -17.26 -21.13
CA SER A 231 -1.40 -16.43 -22.27
C SER A 231 -2.74 -16.92 -22.81
N PRO A 232 -3.49 -16.08 -23.55
CA PRO A 232 -4.65 -16.54 -24.29
C PRO A 232 -4.19 -17.50 -25.40
N ASP A 233 -4.47 -18.79 -25.21
CA ASP A 233 -4.06 -19.87 -26.11
C ASP A 233 -5.20 -20.86 -26.39
N LYS A 234 -6.43 -20.48 -25.99
CA LYS A 234 -7.66 -21.24 -26.22
C LYS A 234 -8.66 -20.41 -27.02
N PRO A 235 -9.58 -21.05 -27.78
CA PRO A 235 -10.56 -20.35 -28.62
C PRO A 235 -11.50 -19.39 -27.87
N TRP A 236 -11.65 -19.57 -26.56
CA TRP A 236 -12.51 -18.76 -25.68
C TRP A 236 -11.73 -17.71 -24.89
N GLU A 237 -10.51 -17.36 -25.28
CA GLU A 237 -9.67 -16.39 -24.56
C GLU A 237 -9.22 -15.28 -25.50
N SER A 238 -9.73 -14.06 -25.29
CA SER A 238 -9.14 -12.82 -25.85
C SER A 238 -8.15 -12.17 -24.87
N SER A 239 -8.18 -12.57 -23.61
CA SER A 239 -7.17 -12.26 -22.57
C SER A 239 -7.22 -13.36 -21.52
N ALA A 240 -6.12 -13.58 -20.80
CA ALA A 240 -5.97 -14.59 -19.76
C ALA A 240 -5.04 -14.08 -18.64
N TYR A 241 -5.58 -13.34 -17.68
CA TYR A 241 -4.82 -12.65 -16.63
C TYR A 241 -5.35 -12.98 -15.23
N ILE A 242 -4.57 -12.69 -14.19
CA ILE A 242 -4.96 -13.03 -12.81
C ILE A 242 -5.13 -11.78 -11.94
N TYR A 243 -6.38 -11.51 -11.53
CA TYR A 243 -6.69 -10.92 -10.22
C TYR A 243 -6.85 -12.01 -9.15
N GLY A 244 -7.33 -13.18 -9.60
CA GLY A 244 -7.77 -14.37 -8.87
C GLY A 244 -6.84 -14.90 -7.78
N SER A 245 -6.55 -16.20 -7.81
CA SER A 245 -5.89 -16.87 -6.69
C SER A 245 -5.10 -18.08 -7.12
N VAL A 246 -4.02 -18.38 -6.40
CA VAL A 246 -3.20 -19.56 -6.64
C VAL A 246 -2.89 -20.29 -5.34
N PHE A 247 -3.30 -21.55 -5.22
CA PHE A 247 -3.05 -22.35 -4.03
C PHE A 247 -2.24 -23.59 -4.37
N LYS A 248 -1.28 -23.96 -3.50
CA LYS A 248 -0.66 -25.27 -3.56
C LYS A 248 -1.45 -26.24 -2.67
N ILE A 249 -2.07 -27.25 -3.28
CA ILE A 249 -2.90 -28.25 -2.60
C ILE A 249 -2.31 -29.63 -2.88
N GLY A 250 -1.71 -30.24 -1.85
CA GLY A 250 -0.83 -31.39 -2.04
C GLY A 250 0.36 -31.03 -2.93
N ASP A 251 0.59 -31.81 -3.98
CA ASP A 251 1.69 -31.60 -4.92
C ASP A 251 1.31 -30.76 -6.16
N VAL A 252 0.10 -30.21 -6.19
CA VAL A 252 -0.43 -29.46 -7.34
C VAL A 252 -0.67 -28.01 -6.97
N TYR A 253 -0.13 -27.10 -7.77
CA TYR A 253 -0.51 -25.70 -7.80
C TYR A 253 -1.78 -25.56 -8.65
N ARG A 254 -2.78 -24.86 -8.10
CA ARG A 254 -4.06 -24.62 -8.73
C ARG A 254 -4.26 -23.14 -8.88
N MET A 255 -4.59 -22.69 -10.08
CA MET A 255 -4.80 -21.30 -10.42
C MET A 255 -6.21 -21.09 -10.93
N TRP A 256 -6.81 -20.01 -10.46
CA TRP A 256 -8.04 -19.44 -10.97
C TRP A 256 -7.71 -18.10 -11.56
N TYR A 257 -7.81 -18.00 -12.88
CA TYR A 257 -7.47 -16.81 -13.65
C TYR A 257 -8.70 -16.34 -14.41
N ASP A 258 -8.75 -15.04 -14.67
CA ASP A 258 -9.82 -14.43 -15.41
C ASP A 258 -9.51 -14.48 -16.91
N CYS A 259 -10.54 -14.76 -17.70
CA CYS A 259 -10.46 -14.81 -19.14
C CYS A 259 -11.58 -13.96 -19.77
N ASN A 260 -11.21 -13.08 -20.70
CA ASN A 260 -12.15 -12.30 -21.50
C ASN A 260 -12.55 -13.13 -22.73
N ASN A 261 -13.79 -13.00 -23.20
CA ASN A 261 -14.22 -13.58 -24.47
C ASN A 261 -15.38 -12.81 -25.10
N ASP A 262 -15.82 -13.26 -26.28
CA ASP A 262 -16.86 -12.63 -27.10
C ASP A 262 -18.28 -13.17 -26.83
N VAL A 263 -18.49 -13.95 -25.77
CA VAL A 263 -19.80 -14.53 -25.40
C VAL A 263 -20.26 -13.96 -24.07
N ALA A 264 -21.41 -13.27 -24.05
CA ALA A 264 -21.98 -12.67 -22.85
C ALA A 264 -21.96 -13.63 -21.64
N PRO A 265 -21.49 -13.19 -20.46
CA PRO A 265 -21.18 -11.81 -20.09
C PRO A 265 -19.82 -11.28 -20.56
N GLY A 266 -19.04 -12.06 -21.33
CA GLY A 266 -17.75 -11.66 -21.89
C GLY A 266 -16.57 -11.77 -20.92
N TYR A 267 -16.83 -12.26 -19.71
CA TYR A 267 -15.84 -12.40 -18.64
C TYR A 267 -16.11 -13.66 -17.84
N TYR A 268 -15.09 -14.50 -17.62
CA TYR A 268 -15.23 -15.81 -16.99
C TYR A 268 -14.03 -16.12 -16.11
N LEU A 269 -14.26 -16.94 -15.09
CA LEU A 269 -13.18 -17.56 -14.34
C LEU A 269 -12.82 -18.89 -15.01
N CYS A 270 -11.53 -19.03 -15.31
CA CYS A 270 -10.89 -20.18 -15.92
C CYS A 270 -10.02 -20.92 -14.87
N TYR A 271 -9.71 -22.20 -15.10
CA TYR A 271 -8.89 -23.03 -14.19
C TYR A 271 -7.62 -23.58 -14.86
N ALA A 272 -6.51 -23.57 -14.12
CA ALA A 272 -5.23 -24.15 -14.55
C ALA A 272 -4.51 -24.89 -13.40
N GLU A 273 -3.68 -25.88 -13.76
CA GLU A 273 -2.90 -26.70 -12.84
C GLU A 273 -1.41 -26.72 -13.22
N SER A 274 -0.54 -26.75 -12.21
CA SER A 274 0.90 -26.88 -12.38
C SER A 274 1.51 -27.78 -11.31
N ARG A 275 2.65 -28.42 -11.62
CA ARG A 275 3.45 -29.18 -10.65
C ARG A 275 4.65 -28.39 -10.11
N ASP A 276 5.05 -27.32 -10.79
CA ASP A 276 6.22 -26.50 -10.44
C ASP A 276 5.87 -25.02 -10.19
N GLY A 277 4.64 -24.61 -10.50
CA GLY A 277 4.18 -23.22 -10.41
C GLY A 277 4.59 -22.35 -11.60
N VAL A 278 5.33 -22.89 -12.57
CA VAL A 278 5.86 -22.13 -13.72
C VAL A 278 5.19 -22.58 -15.02
N HIS A 279 5.09 -23.89 -15.23
CA HIS A 279 4.47 -24.46 -16.42
C HIS A 279 3.05 -24.90 -16.10
N TRP A 280 2.08 -24.33 -16.81
CA TRP A 280 0.66 -24.50 -16.49
C TRP A 280 -0.07 -25.27 -17.58
N ASN A 281 -0.88 -26.22 -17.14
CA ASN A 281 -1.83 -26.94 -17.97
C ASN A 281 -3.23 -26.41 -17.72
N LYS A 282 -4.04 -26.25 -18.78
CA LYS A 282 -5.45 -25.84 -18.71
C LYS A 282 -6.35 -27.08 -18.88
N PRO A 283 -6.62 -27.86 -17.81
CA PRO A 283 -7.34 -29.12 -17.95
C PRO A 283 -8.79 -28.88 -18.38
N LEU A 284 -9.24 -29.67 -19.37
CA LEU A 284 -10.58 -29.56 -19.92
C LEU A 284 -11.59 -30.41 -19.12
N GLY A 285 -12.86 -29.99 -19.11
CA GLY A 285 -13.97 -30.75 -18.55
C GLY A 285 -14.03 -30.80 -17.03
N ARG A 286 -13.35 -29.87 -16.34
CA ARG A 286 -13.50 -29.66 -14.89
C ARG A 286 -14.78 -28.88 -14.56
N GLY A 287 -15.07 -27.83 -15.33
CA GLY A 287 -16.25 -26.99 -15.15
C GLY A 287 -17.46 -27.46 -15.94
N ASN A 288 -18.54 -26.66 -15.88
CA ASN A 288 -19.82 -26.94 -16.52
C ASN A 288 -20.20 -25.91 -17.61
N ILE A 289 -19.26 -25.09 -18.08
CA ILE A 289 -19.50 -24.00 -19.04
C ILE A 289 -18.87 -24.32 -20.40
N GLY A 290 -19.68 -24.38 -21.45
CA GLY A 290 -19.19 -24.48 -22.84
C GLY A 290 -18.83 -23.12 -23.45
N TYR A 291 -18.36 -23.13 -24.69
CA TYR A 291 -18.09 -21.92 -25.47
C TYR A 291 -18.56 -22.11 -26.91
N LYS A 292 -19.61 -21.38 -27.33
CA LYS A 292 -20.26 -21.57 -28.65
C LYS A 292 -20.58 -23.07 -28.87
N ASP A 293 -20.09 -23.66 -29.95
CA ASP A 293 -20.28 -25.08 -30.28
C ASP A 293 -19.33 -26.03 -29.50
N ILE A 294 -18.43 -25.50 -28.67
CA ILE A 294 -17.54 -26.29 -27.82
C ILE A 294 -18.26 -26.65 -26.52
N PRO A 295 -18.52 -27.94 -26.24
CA PRO A 295 -19.19 -28.35 -25.01
C PRO A 295 -18.29 -28.14 -23.78
N ALA A 296 -18.90 -28.03 -22.59
CA ALA A 296 -18.20 -27.83 -21.32
C ALA A 296 -17.10 -28.89 -21.04
N SER A 297 -17.28 -30.12 -21.53
CA SER A 297 -16.26 -31.18 -21.43
C SER A 297 -14.96 -30.88 -22.18
N LYS A 298 -14.95 -29.85 -23.04
CA LYS A 298 -13.82 -29.42 -23.87
C LYS A 298 -13.35 -27.98 -23.56
N THR A 299 -13.76 -27.42 -22.43
CA THR A 299 -13.31 -26.10 -21.95
C THR A 299 -12.73 -26.22 -20.55
N ASN A 300 -12.03 -25.18 -20.08
CA ASN A 300 -11.62 -25.01 -18.69
C ASN A 300 -12.35 -23.85 -17.98
N LEU A 301 -13.49 -23.43 -18.52
CA LEU A 301 -14.37 -22.41 -17.95
C LEU A 301 -15.13 -23.01 -16.76
N ILE A 302 -15.09 -22.35 -15.59
CA ILE A 302 -15.67 -22.92 -14.37
C ILE A 302 -16.84 -22.10 -13.80
N ILE A 303 -16.89 -20.79 -14.03
CA ILE A 303 -18.03 -19.94 -13.68
C ILE A 303 -18.04 -18.67 -14.54
N ALA A 304 -19.22 -18.17 -14.89
CA ALA A 304 -19.37 -16.89 -15.59
C ALA A 304 -19.12 -15.72 -14.63
N GLY A 305 -18.44 -14.69 -15.10
CA GLY A 305 -17.87 -13.60 -14.32
C GLY A 305 -16.51 -13.97 -13.71
N GLY A 306 -15.73 -12.98 -13.30
CA GLY A 306 -14.47 -13.17 -12.58
C GLY A 306 -14.65 -13.21 -11.07
N GLY A 307 -13.55 -13.32 -10.34
CA GLY A 307 -13.59 -13.26 -8.88
C GLY A 307 -12.33 -13.81 -8.21
N THR A 308 -12.32 -13.75 -6.88
CA THR A 308 -11.19 -14.15 -6.06
C THR A 308 -11.61 -15.20 -5.03
N ILE A 309 -10.71 -16.11 -4.68
CA ILE A 309 -11.02 -17.32 -3.90
C ILE A 309 -10.20 -17.32 -2.62
N ALA A 310 -10.88 -17.55 -1.50
CA ALA A 310 -10.24 -17.91 -0.25
C ALA A 310 -10.26 -19.44 -0.09
N TYR A 311 -9.14 -20.01 0.36
CA TYR A 311 -9.03 -21.42 0.68
C TYR A 311 -8.88 -21.62 2.19
N ASN A 312 -9.86 -22.29 2.81
CA ASN A 312 -9.83 -22.68 4.21
C ASN A 312 -9.81 -24.22 4.32
N PRO A 313 -8.63 -24.85 4.54
CA PRO A 313 -8.52 -26.31 4.60
C PRO A 313 -9.25 -26.92 5.82
N THR A 314 -9.57 -26.11 6.83
CA THR A 314 -10.23 -26.56 8.06
C THR A 314 -11.75 -26.41 8.02
N ALA A 315 -12.31 -25.80 6.97
CA ALA A 315 -13.74 -25.70 6.78
C ALA A 315 -14.36 -27.06 6.41
N ALA A 316 -15.69 -27.14 6.52
CA ALA A 316 -16.45 -28.27 6.00
C ALA A 316 -16.12 -28.50 4.51
N PRO A 317 -16.14 -29.75 4.00
CA PRO A 317 -15.69 -30.07 2.66
C PRO A 317 -16.31 -29.18 1.56
N ASP A 318 -17.60 -28.89 1.64
CA ASP A 318 -18.37 -28.04 0.73
C ASP A 318 -18.06 -26.54 0.85
N ARG A 319 -17.28 -26.12 1.85
CA ARG A 319 -16.93 -24.72 2.18
C ARG A 319 -15.44 -24.42 2.05
N ARG A 320 -14.62 -25.39 1.61
CA ARG A 320 -13.15 -25.24 1.55
C ARG A 320 -12.70 -24.14 0.61
N PHE A 321 -13.35 -24.03 -0.54
CA PHE A 321 -13.17 -22.92 -1.47
C PHE A 321 -14.36 -21.98 -1.34
N ALA A 322 -14.07 -20.70 -1.10
CA ALA A 322 -15.07 -19.66 -1.01
C ALA A 322 -14.71 -18.56 -2.02
N LEU A 323 -15.55 -18.38 -3.04
CA LEU A 323 -15.38 -17.42 -4.13
C LEU A 323 -16.21 -16.17 -3.85
N MET A 324 -15.60 -15.01 -3.99
CA MET A 324 -16.30 -13.73 -4.05
C MET A 324 -16.25 -13.20 -5.49
N GLN A 325 -17.42 -12.83 -6.01
CA GLN A 325 -17.60 -12.38 -7.39
C GLN A 325 -18.50 -11.16 -7.45
N PHE A 326 -18.08 -10.16 -8.23
CA PHE A 326 -18.91 -9.01 -8.55
C PHE A 326 -20.04 -9.40 -9.52
N LYS A 327 -21.24 -8.84 -9.29
CA LYS A 327 -22.32 -8.79 -10.28
C LYS A 327 -22.84 -7.36 -10.43
N SER A 328 -23.00 -6.95 -11.68
CA SER A 328 -23.75 -5.75 -12.04
C SER A 328 -25.22 -5.87 -11.61
N GLY A 329 -25.86 -4.74 -11.38
CA GLY A 329 -27.26 -4.68 -10.94
C GLY A 329 -27.67 -3.26 -10.61
N VAL A 330 -28.69 -3.12 -9.77
CA VAL A 330 -29.16 -1.82 -9.25
C VAL A 330 -28.24 -1.38 -8.10
N VAL A 331 -27.72 -0.15 -8.19
CA VAL A 331 -26.90 0.48 -7.15
C VAL A 331 -27.66 0.47 -5.82
N ASN A 332 -26.97 0.14 -4.73
CA ASN A 332 -27.51 0.02 -3.37
C ASN A 332 -28.57 -1.08 -3.17
N ASP A 333 -28.71 -2.02 -4.11
CA ASP A 333 -29.67 -3.12 -3.99
C ASP A 333 -29.10 -4.47 -4.45
N THR A 334 -28.82 -4.62 -5.76
CA THR A 334 -28.37 -5.89 -6.36
C THR A 334 -26.96 -5.81 -6.95
N LEU A 335 -26.41 -4.61 -7.15
CA LEU A 335 -25.03 -4.39 -7.55
C LEU A 335 -24.08 -4.61 -6.38
N GLY A 336 -23.18 -5.59 -6.50
CA GLY A 336 -22.21 -5.89 -5.45
C GLY A 336 -21.58 -7.27 -5.57
N TYR A 337 -21.05 -7.76 -4.46
CA TYR A 337 -20.29 -8.99 -4.38
C TYR A 337 -21.15 -10.13 -3.85
N TYR A 338 -21.22 -11.21 -4.61
CA TYR A 338 -21.90 -12.46 -4.30
C TYR A 338 -20.87 -13.51 -3.91
N VAL A 339 -21.30 -14.47 -3.11
CA VAL A 339 -20.41 -15.53 -2.63
C VAL A 339 -20.86 -16.89 -3.12
N TYR A 340 -19.89 -17.74 -3.39
CA TYR A 340 -20.09 -19.12 -3.83
C TYR A 340 -19.15 -20.03 -3.07
N PHE A 341 -19.56 -21.28 -2.91
CA PHE A 341 -18.78 -22.30 -2.23
C PHE A 341 -18.55 -23.49 -3.15
N SER A 342 -17.41 -24.13 -2.99
CA SER A 342 -17.04 -25.30 -3.77
C SER A 342 -16.24 -26.30 -2.93
N PRO A 343 -16.49 -27.61 -3.09
CA PRO A 343 -15.64 -28.64 -2.49
C PRO A 343 -14.35 -28.91 -3.27
N ASP A 344 -14.35 -28.62 -4.58
CA ASP A 344 -13.29 -29.02 -5.51
C ASP A 344 -12.58 -27.81 -6.17
N GLY A 345 -13.21 -26.64 -6.13
CA GLY A 345 -12.75 -25.38 -6.69
C GLY A 345 -13.20 -25.14 -8.14
N TYR A 346 -14.06 -25.98 -8.72
CA TYR A 346 -14.57 -25.78 -10.09
C TYR A 346 -16.07 -26.03 -10.23
N THR A 347 -16.70 -26.67 -9.23
CA THR A 347 -18.15 -26.80 -9.11
C THR A 347 -18.65 -25.84 -8.04
N TRP A 348 -19.35 -24.77 -8.45
CA TRP A 348 -19.73 -23.68 -7.54
C TRP A 348 -21.21 -23.71 -7.19
N THR A 349 -21.51 -23.58 -5.89
CA THR A 349 -22.86 -23.42 -5.35
C THR A 349 -23.03 -22.01 -4.80
N SER A 350 -24.10 -21.32 -5.17
CA SER A 350 -24.38 -19.97 -4.65
C SER A 350 -24.57 -20.00 -3.13
N GLY A 351 -23.99 -19.03 -2.44
CA GLY A 351 -24.21 -18.79 -1.01
C GLY A 351 -25.45 -17.96 -0.70
N GLY A 352 -26.09 -17.36 -1.71
CA GLY A 352 -27.32 -16.59 -1.58
C GLY A 352 -27.72 -15.84 -2.85
N GLU A 353 -28.92 -15.27 -2.86
CA GLU A 353 -29.47 -14.50 -4.00
C GLU A 353 -29.24 -12.99 -3.88
N ARG A 354 -28.59 -12.54 -2.79
CA ARG A 354 -28.29 -11.14 -2.51
C ARG A 354 -26.78 -10.93 -2.41
N PRO A 355 -26.27 -9.73 -2.77
CA PRO A 355 -24.87 -9.41 -2.52
C PRO A 355 -24.61 -9.34 -1.01
N VAL A 356 -23.45 -9.84 -0.57
CA VAL A 356 -23.01 -9.76 0.84
C VAL A 356 -22.28 -8.45 1.14
N LEU A 357 -21.77 -7.79 0.10
CA LEU A 357 -21.11 -6.49 0.13
C LEU A 357 -21.54 -5.70 -1.10
N LEU A 358 -21.79 -4.40 -0.95
CA LEU A 358 -22.27 -3.53 -2.03
C LEU A 358 -21.15 -2.66 -2.61
N ASP A 359 -21.36 -2.25 -3.87
CA ASP A 359 -20.57 -1.26 -4.62
C ASP A 359 -19.19 -1.71 -5.14
N GLY A 360 -18.81 -1.20 -6.33
CA GLY A 360 -17.58 -1.50 -7.06
C GLY A 360 -17.50 -2.92 -7.64
N ASP A 361 -16.42 -3.18 -8.38
CA ASP A 361 -16.25 -4.34 -9.27
C ASP A 361 -14.92 -5.10 -9.08
N VAL A 362 -14.16 -4.78 -8.02
CA VAL A 362 -12.89 -5.45 -7.68
C VAL A 362 -12.94 -5.92 -6.24
N SER A 363 -12.73 -7.21 -6.03
CA SER A 363 -12.60 -7.80 -4.70
C SER A 363 -11.36 -8.68 -4.62
N ASN A 364 -10.71 -8.68 -3.46
CA ASN A 364 -9.65 -9.63 -3.12
C ASN A 364 -10.00 -10.28 -1.78
N VAL A 365 -9.99 -11.61 -1.73
CA VAL A 365 -10.33 -12.35 -0.51
C VAL A 365 -9.21 -13.29 -0.11
N THR A 366 -9.06 -13.48 1.20
CA THR A 366 -8.10 -14.41 1.78
C THR A 366 -8.63 -15.00 3.09
N TRP A 367 -8.05 -16.11 3.53
CA TRP A 367 -8.29 -16.71 4.84
C TRP A 367 -7.07 -16.46 5.74
N ASP A 368 -7.28 -15.76 6.86
CA ASP A 368 -6.26 -15.62 7.90
C ASP A 368 -6.40 -16.74 8.92
N SER A 369 -5.48 -17.70 8.87
CA SER A 369 -5.41 -18.81 9.83
C SER A 369 -5.02 -18.37 11.25
N ARG A 370 -4.34 -17.23 11.42
CA ARG A 370 -3.88 -16.72 12.72
C ARG A 370 -5.07 -16.20 13.54
N THR A 371 -5.97 -15.47 12.88
CA THR A 371 -7.16 -14.86 13.49
C THR A 371 -8.45 -15.64 13.21
N ARG A 372 -8.36 -16.71 12.41
CA ARG A 372 -9.47 -17.59 11.99
C ARG A 372 -10.62 -16.78 11.42
N GLN A 373 -10.33 -15.98 10.40
CA GLN A 373 -11.34 -15.20 9.69
C GLN A 373 -10.96 -14.97 8.23
N TYR A 374 -11.98 -14.74 7.43
CA TYR A 374 -11.82 -14.24 6.08
C TYR A 374 -11.62 -12.73 6.12
N VAL A 375 -10.76 -12.25 5.24
CA VAL A 375 -10.52 -10.82 5.00
C VAL A 375 -10.86 -10.56 3.55
N ALA A 376 -11.69 -9.57 3.30
CA ALA A 376 -12.01 -9.07 1.97
C ALA A 376 -11.62 -7.60 1.86
N THR A 377 -10.99 -7.25 0.76
CA THR A 377 -10.96 -5.86 0.31
C THR A 377 -11.86 -5.71 -0.91
N ILE A 378 -12.67 -4.66 -0.92
CA ILE A 378 -13.54 -4.31 -2.02
C ILE A 378 -13.20 -2.91 -2.51
N LYS A 379 -13.23 -2.71 -3.83
CA LYS A 379 -13.24 -1.38 -4.41
C LYS A 379 -14.60 -0.77 -4.12
N LYS A 380 -14.64 0.48 -3.65
CA LYS A 380 -15.86 1.29 -3.63
C LYS A 380 -15.62 2.63 -4.29
N ARG A 381 -16.71 3.23 -4.76
CA ARG A 381 -16.70 4.58 -5.32
C ARG A 381 -16.77 5.58 -4.18
N MET A 382 -15.86 6.55 -4.19
CA MET A 382 -15.86 7.68 -3.27
C MET A 382 -16.16 8.96 -4.03
N PHE A 383 -17.08 9.76 -3.51
CA PHE A 383 -17.44 11.06 -4.11
C PHE A 383 -16.49 12.16 -3.66
N THR A 384 -15.20 11.92 -3.88
CA THR A 384 -14.08 12.76 -3.40
C THR A 384 -13.01 13.03 -4.48
N SER A 385 -13.28 12.69 -5.75
CA SER A 385 -12.33 12.92 -6.85
C SER A 385 -12.04 14.41 -7.04
N GLY A 386 -10.80 14.71 -7.42
CA GLY A 386 -10.41 16.03 -7.86
C GLY A 386 -10.86 16.34 -9.30
N THR A 387 -11.22 15.31 -10.07
CA THR A 387 -11.67 15.43 -11.46
C THR A 387 -13.20 15.61 -11.50
N PRO A 388 -13.71 16.73 -12.05
CA PRO A 388 -15.14 16.98 -12.11
C PRO A 388 -15.93 15.87 -12.81
N GLY A 389 -17.03 15.42 -12.20
CA GLY A 389 -17.90 14.39 -12.76
C GLY A 389 -17.39 12.95 -12.59
N ILE A 390 -16.23 12.76 -11.94
CA ILE A 390 -15.63 11.45 -11.69
C ILE A 390 -15.73 11.09 -10.20
N TYR A 391 -15.76 9.80 -9.90
CA TYR A 391 -15.61 9.27 -8.54
C TYR A 391 -14.19 8.71 -8.34
N ASN A 392 -13.71 8.78 -7.09
CA ASN A 392 -12.47 8.12 -6.69
C ASN A 392 -12.69 6.64 -6.45
N ARG A 393 -11.67 5.84 -6.72
CA ARG A 393 -11.60 4.43 -6.34
C ARG A 393 -10.75 4.29 -5.09
N SER A 394 -11.25 3.49 -4.15
CA SER A 394 -10.55 3.23 -2.89
C SER A 394 -10.79 1.80 -2.42
N ALA A 395 -9.85 1.29 -1.63
CA ALA A 395 -9.93 -0.04 -1.03
C ALA A 395 -10.62 0.04 0.34
N PHE A 396 -11.75 -0.65 0.48
CA PHE A 396 -12.45 -0.84 1.74
C PHE A 396 -12.24 -2.26 2.23
N LEU A 397 -12.04 -2.44 3.54
CA LEU A 397 -11.83 -3.74 4.15
C LEU A 397 -13.06 -4.19 4.93
N SER A 398 -13.38 -5.47 4.82
CA SER A 398 -14.36 -6.16 5.64
C SER A 398 -13.85 -7.53 6.08
N THR A 399 -14.34 -8.04 7.20
CA THR A 399 -13.98 -9.36 7.71
C THR A 399 -15.23 -10.22 7.95
N SER A 400 -15.04 -11.54 7.91
CA SER A 400 -16.11 -12.50 8.14
C SER A 400 -15.59 -13.78 8.79
N LYS A 401 -16.40 -14.42 9.63
CA LYS A 401 -16.08 -15.75 10.20
C LYS A 401 -16.58 -16.91 9.33
N ASP A 402 -17.59 -16.67 8.49
CA ASP A 402 -18.32 -17.71 7.74
C ASP A 402 -18.40 -17.44 6.23
N PHE A 403 -17.84 -16.32 5.76
CA PHE A 403 -17.88 -15.82 4.38
C PHE A 403 -19.27 -15.40 3.89
N LEU A 404 -20.29 -15.42 4.75
CA LEU A 404 -21.66 -15.01 4.45
C LEU A 404 -21.98 -13.67 5.11
N ASN A 405 -21.60 -13.52 6.38
CA ASN A 405 -21.87 -12.34 7.19
C ASN A 405 -20.60 -11.52 7.33
N TRP A 406 -20.63 -10.29 6.81
CA TRP A 406 -19.47 -9.42 6.70
C TRP A 406 -19.63 -8.19 7.59
N THR A 407 -18.54 -7.74 8.21
CA THR A 407 -18.54 -6.47 8.96
C THR A 407 -18.79 -5.30 8.03
N THR A 408 -19.30 -4.18 8.57
CA THR A 408 -19.40 -2.92 7.81
C THR A 408 -18.04 -2.58 7.20
N PRO A 409 -17.95 -2.35 5.88
CA PRO A 409 -16.69 -2.01 5.24
C PRO A 409 -16.09 -0.72 5.78
N VAL A 410 -14.80 -0.74 6.11
CA VAL A 410 -14.04 0.42 6.60
C VAL A 410 -13.05 0.85 5.52
N LEU A 411 -12.91 2.15 5.27
CA LEU A 411 -11.93 2.65 4.31
C LEU A 411 -10.51 2.30 4.79
N ALA A 412 -9.79 1.49 4.01
CA ALA A 412 -8.44 1.04 4.35
C ALA A 412 -7.37 1.94 3.72
N VAL A 413 -7.43 2.09 2.39
CA VAL A 413 -6.48 2.92 1.63
C VAL A 413 -7.24 3.65 0.53
N SER A 414 -6.99 4.96 0.43
CA SER A 414 -7.43 5.83 -0.66
C SER A 414 -6.21 6.50 -1.30
N GLY A 415 -6.37 6.97 -2.53
CA GLY A 415 -5.38 7.83 -3.16
C GLY A 415 -5.23 9.11 -2.35
N ASP A 416 -3.98 9.52 -2.13
CA ASP A 416 -3.62 10.73 -1.39
C ASP A 416 -2.83 11.72 -2.26
N TYR A 417 -2.25 12.75 -1.63
CA TYR A 417 -1.49 13.78 -2.36
C TYR A 417 -0.20 13.25 -2.97
N ALA A 418 0.43 12.25 -2.37
CA ALA A 418 1.66 11.68 -2.90
C ALA A 418 1.35 10.89 -4.17
N ASP A 419 0.26 10.13 -4.15
CA ASP A 419 -0.24 9.39 -5.32
C ASP A 419 -0.68 10.36 -6.43
N THR A 420 -1.36 11.46 -6.07
CA THR A 420 -1.75 12.53 -7.00
C THR A 420 -0.54 13.25 -7.58
N GLY A 421 0.45 13.56 -6.75
CA GLY A 421 1.70 14.17 -7.21
C GLY A 421 2.48 13.26 -8.17
N ALA A 422 2.47 11.95 -7.93
CA ALA A 422 3.05 10.97 -8.83
C ALA A 422 2.32 10.94 -10.19
N ALA A 423 0.98 10.99 -10.20
CA ALA A 423 0.22 11.11 -11.44
C ALA A 423 0.53 12.41 -12.19
N GLN A 424 0.58 13.55 -11.49
CA GLN A 424 0.90 14.86 -12.07
C GLN A 424 2.33 14.94 -12.63
N ALA A 425 3.29 14.24 -12.01
CA ALA A 425 4.65 14.13 -12.53
C ALA A 425 4.71 13.42 -13.90
N LEU A 426 3.70 12.60 -14.22
CA LEU A 426 3.49 11.98 -15.53
C LEU A 426 2.63 12.85 -16.47
N GLY A 427 2.31 14.10 -16.08
CA GLY A 427 1.36 14.95 -16.79
C GLY A 427 -0.11 14.54 -16.60
N GLY A 428 -0.40 13.71 -15.60
CA GLY A 428 -1.72 13.19 -15.30
C GLY A 428 -2.56 14.04 -14.34
N LEU A 429 -3.67 13.45 -13.90
CA LEU A 429 -4.75 14.11 -13.17
C LEU A 429 -4.70 13.81 -11.67
N GLU A 430 -4.79 12.53 -11.29
CA GLU A 430 -4.94 12.11 -9.90
C GLU A 430 -4.49 10.66 -9.66
N GLY A 431 -4.11 10.36 -8.41
CA GLY A 431 -3.81 9.01 -7.96
C GLY A 431 -5.02 8.39 -7.26
N GLN A 432 -5.38 7.17 -7.63
CA GLN A 432 -6.47 6.40 -7.02
C GLN A 432 -6.00 4.99 -6.64
N ILE A 433 -6.81 4.25 -5.88
CA ILE A 433 -6.51 2.84 -5.53
C ILE A 433 -7.51 1.94 -6.24
N TYR A 434 -7.04 1.13 -7.19
CA TYR A 434 -7.90 0.27 -8.00
C TYR A 434 -8.31 -1.02 -7.29
N GLY A 435 -7.44 -1.54 -6.42
CA GLY A 435 -7.65 -2.74 -5.61
C GLY A 435 -6.54 -2.89 -4.58
N MET A 436 -6.66 -3.84 -3.66
CA MET A 436 -5.64 -4.04 -2.62
C MET A 436 -5.71 -5.45 -2.01
N PRO A 437 -5.09 -6.48 -2.60
CA PRO A 437 -4.91 -7.75 -1.93
C PRO A 437 -4.29 -7.60 -0.53
N VAL A 438 -4.82 -8.34 0.43
CA VAL A 438 -4.30 -8.40 1.79
C VAL A 438 -3.74 -9.79 2.06
N LEU A 439 -2.50 -9.82 2.54
CA LEU A 439 -1.75 -11.03 2.88
C LEU A 439 -1.54 -11.07 4.39
N PRO A 440 -2.21 -11.98 5.11
CA PRO A 440 -1.86 -12.35 6.47
C PRO A 440 -0.40 -12.82 6.50
N TYR A 441 0.51 -12.07 7.13
CA TYR A 441 1.94 -12.32 7.00
C TYR A 441 2.68 -12.06 8.31
N GLU A 442 3.10 -13.15 8.97
CA GLU A 442 3.94 -13.10 10.18
C GLU A 442 3.33 -12.19 11.25
N SER A 443 4.05 -11.15 11.70
CA SER A 443 3.65 -10.21 12.75
C SER A 443 2.68 -9.12 12.28
N THR A 444 2.29 -9.08 11.01
CA THR A 444 1.48 -8.00 10.43
C THR A 444 0.55 -8.50 9.32
N ASN A 445 -0.15 -7.59 8.65
CA ASN A 445 -0.85 -7.84 7.40
C ASN A 445 -0.19 -6.96 6.33
N ILE A 446 0.13 -7.54 5.19
CA ILE A 446 0.68 -6.81 4.04
C ILE A 446 -0.49 -6.50 3.11
N GLY A 447 -0.66 -5.24 2.74
CA GLY A 447 -1.58 -4.78 1.71
C GLY A 447 -0.81 -4.46 0.45
N LEU A 448 -1.37 -4.75 -0.71
CA LEU A 448 -0.75 -4.45 -2.00
C LEU A 448 -1.64 -3.49 -2.81
N PRO A 449 -1.70 -2.20 -2.43
CA PRO A 449 -2.54 -1.25 -3.13
C PRO A 449 -2.09 -1.13 -4.59
N TRP A 450 -3.02 -1.37 -5.51
CA TRP A 450 -2.83 -1.15 -6.93
C TRP A 450 -3.03 0.34 -7.20
N VAL A 451 -1.94 1.10 -7.12
CA VAL A 451 -1.97 2.56 -7.26
C VAL A 451 -2.14 2.89 -8.72
N PHE A 452 -3.28 3.50 -9.03
CA PHE A 452 -3.66 3.88 -10.38
C PHE A 452 -3.36 5.36 -10.59
N LEU A 453 -2.32 5.63 -11.37
CA LEU A 453 -1.90 6.99 -11.70
C LEU A 453 -2.63 7.43 -12.97
N ILE A 454 -3.77 8.10 -12.79
CA ILE A 454 -4.66 8.42 -13.89
C ILE A 454 -4.08 9.59 -14.70
N THR A 455 -3.90 9.37 -15.99
CA THR A 455 -3.36 10.37 -16.92
C THR A 455 -4.45 11.13 -17.66
N ASN A 456 -5.55 10.47 -18.03
CA ASN A 456 -6.70 11.08 -18.70
C ASN A 456 -7.96 10.18 -18.64
N TYR A 457 -9.09 10.68 -19.14
CA TYR A 457 -10.36 9.97 -19.26
C TYR A 457 -10.95 10.00 -20.68
N THR A 458 -10.16 10.39 -21.68
CA THR A 458 -10.67 10.76 -23.02
C THR A 458 -10.05 9.98 -24.16
N VAL A 459 -8.88 9.37 -23.96
CA VAL A 459 -8.12 8.64 -24.98
C VAL A 459 -7.90 7.21 -24.55
N GLY A 460 -8.10 6.27 -25.47
CA GLY A 460 -7.97 4.83 -25.24
C GLY A 460 -9.30 4.08 -25.29
N SER A 461 -9.23 2.79 -25.65
CA SER A 461 -10.39 1.90 -25.79
C SER A 461 -11.19 1.67 -24.49
N GLN A 462 -10.58 1.94 -23.32
CA GLN A 462 -11.17 1.82 -21.98
C GLN A 462 -11.15 3.16 -21.21
N SER A 463 -10.96 4.28 -21.91
CA SER A 463 -10.79 5.63 -21.32
C SER A 463 -11.91 6.10 -20.40
N GLY A 464 -13.14 5.61 -20.60
CA GLY A 464 -14.27 5.88 -19.69
C GLY A 464 -14.04 5.38 -18.25
N ALA A 465 -13.10 4.45 -18.06
CA ALA A 465 -12.63 4.00 -16.75
C ALA A 465 -11.27 4.60 -16.35
N GLY A 466 -10.76 5.57 -17.10
CA GLY A 466 -9.46 6.21 -16.90
C GLY A 466 -8.32 5.46 -17.60
N ALA A 467 -7.34 6.23 -18.05
CA ALA A 467 -6.08 5.75 -18.61
C ALA A 467 -4.92 6.02 -17.64
N GLY A 468 -3.84 5.26 -17.77
CA GLY A 468 -2.63 5.40 -16.97
C GLY A 468 -2.14 4.10 -16.32
N PRO A 469 -0.90 4.08 -15.82
CA PRO A 469 -0.30 2.88 -15.26
C PRO A 469 -0.94 2.51 -13.92
N VAL A 470 -0.98 1.21 -13.66
CA VAL A 470 -1.37 0.65 -12.36
C VAL A 470 -0.15 -0.02 -11.76
N LEU A 471 0.29 0.51 -10.62
CA LEU A 471 1.56 0.17 -9.97
C LEU A 471 1.28 -0.40 -8.58
N PRO A 472 1.40 -1.73 -8.37
CA PRO A 472 1.29 -2.33 -7.06
C PRO A 472 2.39 -1.84 -6.12
N GLU A 473 1.98 -1.23 -5.01
CA GLU A 473 2.85 -0.80 -3.92
C GLU A 473 2.68 -1.69 -2.68
N VAL A 474 3.27 -1.29 -1.55
CA VAL A 474 3.16 -2.00 -0.27
C VAL A 474 2.55 -1.10 0.82
N ALA A 475 1.60 -1.67 1.56
CA ALA A 475 1.04 -1.12 2.77
C ALA A 475 1.14 -2.17 3.89
N SER A 476 1.05 -1.75 5.15
CA SER A 476 0.97 -2.69 6.27
C SER A 476 -0.04 -2.25 7.33
N SER A 477 -0.61 -3.24 8.02
CA SER A 477 -1.56 -3.02 9.11
C SER A 477 -1.49 -4.12 10.16
N ARG A 478 -1.51 -3.73 11.44
CA ARG A 478 -1.52 -4.66 12.58
C ARG A 478 -2.94 -5.07 13.00
N ASP A 479 -3.95 -4.28 12.63
CA ASP A 479 -5.33 -4.40 13.11
C ASP A 479 -6.36 -4.50 11.97
N LEU A 480 -5.91 -4.50 10.71
CA LEU A 480 -6.74 -4.45 9.48
C LEU A 480 -7.57 -3.17 9.32
N VAL A 481 -7.39 -2.18 10.20
CA VAL A 481 -8.15 -0.91 10.21
C VAL A 481 -7.22 0.24 9.86
N ASN A 482 -6.08 0.33 10.54
CA ASN A 482 -5.10 1.38 10.37
C ASN A 482 -3.97 0.89 9.47
N TRP A 483 -3.82 1.53 8.32
CA TRP A 483 -2.83 1.18 7.31
C TRP A 483 -1.70 2.20 7.23
N SER A 484 -0.47 1.72 7.02
CA SER A 484 0.73 2.53 6.86
C SER A 484 1.38 2.28 5.49
N ARG A 485 1.78 3.36 4.81
CA ARG A 485 2.52 3.38 3.54
C ARG A 485 3.71 4.33 3.65
N PRO A 486 4.74 3.99 4.45
CA PRO A 486 5.87 4.89 4.69
C PRO A 486 6.87 4.92 3.53
N VAL A 487 6.68 4.08 2.50
CA VAL A 487 7.41 4.06 1.24
C VAL A 487 6.39 3.90 0.11
N ARG A 488 6.68 4.48 -1.07
CA ARG A 488 5.76 4.58 -2.20
C ARG A 488 6.31 3.99 -3.50
N ASP A 489 7.51 3.42 -3.46
CA ASP A 489 8.04 2.72 -4.63
C ASP A 489 7.22 1.44 -4.91
N PRO A 490 6.97 1.11 -6.18
CA PRO A 490 6.22 -0.08 -6.54
C PRO A 490 7.00 -1.36 -6.19
N VAL A 491 6.29 -2.36 -5.65
CA VAL A 491 6.86 -3.70 -5.44
C VAL A 491 6.89 -4.50 -6.73
N LEU A 492 6.10 -4.13 -7.72
CA LEU A 492 6.08 -4.73 -9.05
C LEU A 492 6.20 -3.62 -10.11
N THR A 493 7.26 -3.66 -10.90
CA THR A 493 7.51 -2.65 -11.95
C THR A 493 7.03 -3.15 -13.31
N PRO A 494 6.52 -2.26 -14.18
CA PRO A 494 6.22 -2.61 -15.57
C PRO A 494 7.43 -3.19 -16.31
N GLY A 495 7.16 -3.97 -17.35
CA GLY A 495 8.17 -4.36 -18.33
C GLY A 495 8.78 -3.15 -19.06
N GLN A 496 9.81 -3.41 -19.88
CA GLN A 496 10.29 -2.39 -20.81
C GLN A 496 9.21 -2.08 -21.85
N PRO A 497 9.19 -0.87 -22.45
CA PRO A 497 8.21 -0.54 -23.49
C PRO A 497 8.15 -1.61 -24.59
N GLY A 498 6.94 -2.06 -24.92
CA GLY A 498 6.64 -3.14 -25.86
C GLY A 498 6.65 -4.54 -25.25
N ALA A 499 6.98 -4.69 -23.96
CA ALA A 499 6.82 -5.96 -23.25
C ALA A 499 5.33 -6.26 -23.00
N TRP A 500 5.01 -7.53 -22.75
CA TRP A 500 3.63 -7.95 -22.51
C TRP A 500 3.02 -7.40 -21.21
N ASP A 501 3.84 -6.86 -20.31
CA ASP A 501 3.48 -6.34 -18.99
C ASP A 501 3.99 -4.91 -18.75
N ASP A 502 4.05 -4.08 -19.80
CA ASP A 502 4.58 -2.72 -19.75
C ASP A 502 3.55 -1.63 -19.36
N GLY A 503 2.27 -2.00 -19.18
CA GLY A 503 1.18 -1.06 -18.98
C GLY A 503 0.57 -1.04 -17.58
N ALA A 504 -0.37 -1.96 -17.31
CA ALA A 504 -1.09 -2.03 -16.03
C ALA A 504 -0.88 -3.37 -15.33
N LEU A 505 -0.58 -3.34 -14.02
CA LEU A 505 -0.19 -4.51 -13.23
C LEU A 505 -1.13 -4.75 -12.04
N TYR A 506 -1.49 -6.01 -11.82
CA TYR A 506 -2.41 -6.42 -10.76
C TYR A 506 -1.95 -7.72 -10.12
N THR A 507 -1.91 -7.77 -8.80
CA THR A 507 -1.38 -8.94 -8.08
C THR A 507 -2.49 -9.93 -7.75
N ALA A 508 -2.22 -11.23 -7.69
CA ALA A 508 -3.18 -12.20 -7.20
C ALA A 508 -3.59 -11.89 -5.73
N SER A 509 -4.73 -12.43 -5.31
CA SER A 509 -5.27 -12.19 -3.95
C SER A 509 -4.47 -12.87 -2.83
N ASN A 510 -3.49 -13.71 -3.17
CA ASN A 510 -2.66 -14.42 -2.21
C ASN A 510 -1.24 -14.63 -2.74
N ALA A 511 -0.31 -14.89 -1.81
CA ALA A 511 1.06 -15.26 -2.11
C ALA A 511 1.38 -16.67 -1.57
N LEU A 512 2.33 -17.34 -2.21
CA LEU A 512 2.89 -18.62 -1.76
C LEU A 512 4.22 -18.35 -1.06
N VAL A 513 4.33 -18.78 0.18
CA VAL A 513 5.47 -18.42 1.03
C VAL A 513 6.22 -19.66 1.49
N THR A 514 7.52 -19.72 1.22
CA THR A 514 8.45 -20.76 1.71
C THR A 514 9.44 -20.14 2.68
N ASP A 515 10.35 -20.92 3.27
CA ASP A 515 11.40 -20.36 4.14
C ASP A 515 12.39 -19.43 3.40
N ARG A 516 12.40 -19.47 2.06
CA ARG A 516 13.34 -18.69 1.23
C ARG A 516 12.68 -17.72 0.27
N THR A 517 11.45 -17.96 -0.15
CA THR A 517 10.83 -17.17 -1.21
C THR A 517 9.41 -16.77 -0.86
N VAL A 518 9.03 -15.59 -1.34
CA VAL A 518 7.63 -15.20 -1.52
C VAL A 518 7.37 -15.21 -3.02
N THR A 519 6.44 -16.04 -3.47
CA THR A 519 6.01 -16.11 -4.87
C THR A 519 4.60 -15.55 -4.98
N MET A 520 4.40 -14.64 -5.92
CA MET A 520 3.10 -14.08 -6.24
C MET A 520 2.88 -14.11 -7.73
N TYR A 521 1.69 -14.51 -8.14
CA TYR A 521 1.26 -14.41 -9.52
C TYR A 521 0.63 -13.04 -9.73
N TYR A 522 0.73 -12.51 -10.94
CA TYR A 522 0.20 -11.20 -11.28
C TYR A 522 -0.39 -11.21 -12.69
N GLY A 523 -1.49 -10.50 -12.88
CA GLY A 523 -2.02 -10.14 -14.18
C GLY A 523 -1.35 -8.87 -14.68
N ALA A 524 -1.13 -8.78 -15.98
CA ALA A 524 -0.63 -7.57 -16.61
C ALA A 524 -1.20 -7.39 -18.01
N PHE A 525 -1.18 -6.13 -18.45
CA PHE A 525 -1.57 -5.74 -19.80
C PHE A 525 -0.40 -5.07 -20.52
N ASN A 526 -0.38 -5.24 -21.84
CA ASN A 526 0.58 -4.64 -22.78
C ASN A 526 0.25 -3.19 -23.19
N ALA A 527 -0.65 -2.56 -22.43
CA ALA A 527 -0.96 -1.14 -22.49
C ALA A 527 -1.49 -0.72 -21.11
N ASP A 528 -1.52 0.59 -20.87
CA ASP A 528 -2.04 1.13 -19.62
C ASP A 528 -3.53 0.78 -19.43
N HIS A 529 -4.10 1.06 -18.25
CA HIS A 529 -5.48 0.66 -17.93
C HIS A 529 -6.53 1.15 -18.97
N GLY A 530 -6.28 2.30 -19.61
CA GLY A 530 -7.13 2.90 -20.62
C GLY A 530 -7.08 2.21 -21.97
N GLY A 531 -6.17 1.25 -22.16
CA GLY A 531 -5.98 0.51 -23.40
C GLY A 531 -5.43 1.36 -24.54
N PRO A 532 -5.24 0.77 -25.73
CA PRO A 532 -4.70 1.45 -26.89
C PRO A 532 -5.61 2.57 -27.39
N ASP A 533 -5.02 3.63 -27.93
CA ASP A 533 -5.71 4.63 -28.73
C ASP A 533 -6.12 4.01 -30.08
N LEU A 534 -7.43 3.78 -30.26
CA LEU A 534 -7.96 3.16 -31.47
C LEU A 534 -7.85 4.05 -32.72
N THR A 535 -7.49 5.32 -32.57
CA THR A 535 -7.22 6.23 -33.70
C THR A 535 -5.78 6.12 -34.22
N ASP A 536 -4.87 5.53 -33.44
CA ASP A 536 -3.51 5.24 -33.90
C ASP A 536 -3.54 4.03 -34.85
N PRO A 537 -3.15 4.18 -36.13
CA PRO A 537 -3.14 3.05 -37.06
C PRO A 537 -2.11 1.96 -36.70
N ASN A 538 -1.18 2.24 -35.79
CA ASN A 538 -0.16 1.30 -35.32
C ASN A 538 -0.47 0.70 -33.95
N HIS A 539 -1.67 0.91 -33.41
CA HIS A 539 -2.03 0.34 -32.12
C HIS A 539 -1.93 -1.20 -32.14
N VAL A 540 -1.54 -1.76 -31.00
CA VAL A 540 -1.53 -3.21 -30.78
C VAL A 540 -2.80 -3.63 -30.05
N ASP A 541 -3.16 -4.91 -30.18
CA ASP A 541 -4.29 -5.48 -29.45
C ASP A 541 -4.09 -5.33 -27.94
N TYR A 542 -5.16 -4.99 -27.23
CA TYR A 542 -5.15 -4.88 -25.77
C TYR A 542 -5.24 -6.26 -25.14
N LEU A 543 -4.13 -6.75 -24.58
CA LEU A 543 -3.94 -8.13 -24.20
C LEU A 543 -3.57 -8.27 -22.73
N GLY A 544 -4.45 -8.89 -21.95
CA GLY A 544 -4.18 -9.30 -20.58
C GLY A 544 -3.54 -10.70 -20.51
N GLN A 545 -2.45 -10.84 -19.77
CA GLN A 545 -1.72 -12.10 -19.55
C GLN A 545 -1.33 -12.25 -18.07
N SER A 546 -0.83 -13.43 -17.67
CA SER A 546 -0.35 -13.65 -16.29
C SER A 546 1.14 -13.95 -16.22
N GLY A 547 1.81 -13.38 -15.22
CA GLY A 547 3.21 -13.63 -14.90
C GLY A 547 3.42 -14.16 -13.48
N MET A 548 4.69 -14.41 -13.18
CA MET A 548 5.15 -14.83 -11.85
C MET A 548 6.22 -13.87 -11.35
N ALA A 549 6.04 -13.38 -10.12
CA ALA A 549 6.92 -12.48 -9.41
C ALA A 549 7.45 -13.16 -8.13
N THR A 550 8.73 -12.95 -7.83
CA THR A 550 9.39 -13.57 -6.67
C THR A 550 10.22 -12.58 -5.88
N TRP A 551 10.18 -12.72 -4.55
CA TRP A 551 11.06 -12.05 -3.60
C TRP A 551 11.78 -13.09 -2.75
N ARG A 552 12.90 -12.70 -2.13
CA ARG A 552 13.39 -13.40 -0.93
C ARG A 552 12.29 -13.41 0.14
N ARG A 553 12.32 -14.37 1.06
CA ARG A 553 11.46 -14.35 2.25
C ARG A 553 11.61 -13.00 2.97
N ASP A 554 10.49 -12.36 3.29
CA ASP A 554 10.40 -11.01 3.91
C ASP A 554 10.96 -9.86 3.05
N GLY A 555 11.24 -10.12 1.77
CA GLY A 555 12.05 -9.28 0.91
C GLY A 555 11.40 -8.00 0.36
N PHE A 556 10.16 -7.68 0.72
CA PHE A 556 9.45 -6.52 0.16
C PHE A 556 10.14 -5.20 0.49
N VAL A 557 10.59 -5.04 1.74
CA VAL A 557 11.19 -3.81 2.25
C VAL A 557 12.34 -4.15 3.20
N SER A 558 13.42 -3.36 3.16
CA SER A 558 14.51 -3.43 4.14
C SER A 558 14.81 -2.08 4.78
N MET A 559 15.44 -2.12 5.95
CA MET A 559 16.25 -1.02 6.47
C MET A 559 17.66 -1.18 5.93
N THR A 560 18.17 -0.16 5.27
CA THR A 560 19.39 -0.22 4.48
C THR A 560 20.38 0.86 4.90
N ASN A 561 21.62 0.47 5.17
CA ASN A 561 22.73 1.40 5.16
C ASN A 561 23.65 1.03 3.98
N ALA A 562 23.75 1.93 3.00
CA ALA A 562 24.51 1.71 1.78
C ALA A 562 25.98 2.17 1.87
N SER A 563 26.45 2.58 3.06
CA SER A 563 27.85 3.01 3.26
C SER A 563 28.81 1.94 2.75
N ARG A 564 29.80 2.34 1.94
CA ARG A 564 30.83 1.41 1.51
C ARG A 564 31.70 1.04 2.71
N PRO A 565 32.27 -0.18 2.72
CA PRO A 565 33.22 -0.58 3.75
C PRO A 565 34.31 0.48 3.91
N HIS A 566 34.56 0.91 5.15
CA HIS A 566 35.63 1.84 5.51
C HIS A 566 35.52 3.28 4.96
N SER A 567 34.39 3.67 4.34
CA SER A 567 34.23 5.02 3.79
C SER A 567 33.04 5.81 4.36
N GLY A 568 32.15 5.18 5.13
CA GLY A 568 30.98 5.84 5.72
C GLY A 568 30.64 5.25 7.08
N ASP A 569 29.94 6.04 7.89
CA ASP A 569 29.54 5.62 9.22
C ASP A 569 28.46 4.54 9.16
N PRO A 570 28.49 3.54 10.07
CA PRO A 570 27.39 2.62 10.25
C PRO A 570 26.13 3.37 10.69
N GLY A 571 25.01 3.04 10.06
CA GLY A 571 23.69 3.45 10.52
C GLY A 571 23.17 2.51 11.62
N PHE A 572 22.04 2.86 12.23
CA PHE A 572 21.36 1.95 13.14
C PHE A 572 19.83 2.07 13.11
N VAL A 573 19.20 1.00 13.60
CA VAL A 573 17.79 0.95 13.97
C VAL A 573 17.69 0.51 15.43
N VAL A 574 16.96 1.24 16.26
CA VAL A 574 16.65 0.85 17.64
C VAL A 574 15.16 0.56 17.75
N THR A 575 14.81 -0.59 18.34
CA THR A 575 13.41 -0.95 18.57
C THR A 575 12.83 -0.19 19.77
N LYS A 576 11.50 -0.05 19.80
CA LYS A 576 10.77 0.18 21.05
C LYS A 576 11.00 -1.00 22.01
N PRO A 577 10.69 -0.86 23.32
CA PRO A 577 10.85 -1.95 24.29
C PRO A 577 10.05 -3.21 23.89
N VAL A 578 10.74 -4.33 23.71
CA VAL A 578 10.14 -5.62 23.40
C VAL A 578 10.33 -6.60 24.55
N THR A 579 9.43 -7.58 24.62
CA THR A 579 9.50 -8.75 25.49
C THR A 579 9.39 -10.01 24.64
N PHE A 580 10.04 -11.08 25.06
CA PHE A 580 10.05 -12.37 24.36
C PHE A 580 10.21 -13.52 25.34
N THR A 581 9.87 -14.73 24.89
CA THR A 581 10.02 -15.98 25.65
C THR A 581 11.09 -16.92 25.06
N GLY A 582 11.52 -16.67 23.82
CA GLY A 582 12.53 -17.49 23.15
C GLY A 582 13.96 -17.24 23.65
N SER A 583 14.89 -18.01 23.11
CA SER A 583 16.28 -18.11 23.52
C SER A 583 17.29 -17.67 22.44
N THR A 584 16.85 -17.54 21.20
CA THR A 584 17.72 -17.21 20.06
C THR A 584 17.14 -16.07 19.25
N LEU A 585 17.91 -14.99 19.06
CA LEU A 585 17.57 -13.91 18.13
C LEU A 585 18.09 -14.27 16.73
N ASN A 586 17.23 -14.18 15.73
CA ASN A 586 17.56 -14.40 14.33
C ASN A 586 17.31 -13.14 13.51
N VAL A 587 18.10 -12.97 12.45
CA VAL A 587 17.96 -11.85 11.49
C VAL A 587 17.96 -12.35 10.04
N ASN A 588 17.13 -11.72 9.22
CA ASN A 588 17.12 -11.86 7.77
C ASN A 588 17.80 -10.64 7.15
N THR A 589 18.96 -10.83 6.53
CA THR A 589 19.80 -9.72 6.05
C THR A 589 20.61 -10.09 4.83
N VAL A 590 20.90 -9.09 3.98
CA VAL A 590 21.92 -9.18 2.93
C VAL A 590 23.03 -8.20 3.29
N VAL A 591 24.24 -8.71 3.49
CA VAL A 591 25.41 -7.90 3.80
C VAL A 591 26.36 -7.91 2.61
N ARG A 592 26.65 -6.73 2.06
CA ARG A 592 27.58 -6.55 0.94
C ARG A 592 29.02 -6.83 1.41
N ASN A 593 29.92 -7.10 0.46
CA ASN A 593 31.32 -7.39 0.79
C ASN A 593 31.94 -6.25 1.62
N GLY A 594 32.61 -6.59 2.73
CA GLY A 594 33.18 -5.65 3.71
C GLY A 594 32.17 -4.99 4.66
N GLY A 595 30.87 -5.24 4.49
CA GLY A 595 29.81 -4.77 5.38
C GLY A 595 29.63 -5.63 6.63
N SER A 596 28.72 -5.22 7.51
CA SER A 596 28.30 -6.03 8.67
C SER A 596 26.93 -5.61 9.20
N VAL A 597 26.25 -6.55 9.85
CA VAL A 597 25.18 -6.26 10.82
C VAL A 597 25.65 -6.67 12.21
N LYS A 598 25.57 -5.75 13.17
CA LYS A 598 25.82 -6.04 14.60
C LYS A 598 24.57 -5.75 15.39
N VAL A 599 24.35 -6.53 16.45
CA VAL A 599 23.19 -6.38 17.32
C VAL A 599 23.64 -6.17 18.75
N GLU A 600 23.01 -5.23 19.42
CA GLU A 600 23.13 -5.03 20.85
C GLU A 600 21.77 -5.12 21.53
N VAL A 601 21.74 -5.68 22.74
CA VAL A 601 20.55 -5.63 23.60
C VAL A 601 20.72 -4.48 24.59
N LEU A 602 19.79 -3.53 24.57
CA LEU A 602 19.77 -2.38 25.45
C LEU A 602 18.78 -2.61 26.59
N ASP A 603 19.13 -2.12 27.77
CA ASP A 603 18.19 -1.94 28.87
C ASP A 603 17.15 -0.87 28.47
N ALA A 604 15.86 -1.21 28.60
CA ALA A 604 14.79 -0.36 28.09
C ALA A 604 14.65 0.97 28.84
N ALA A 605 15.07 1.04 30.11
CA ALA A 605 14.95 2.24 30.94
C ALA A 605 16.13 3.19 30.76
N THR A 606 17.35 2.65 30.62
CA THR A 606 18.60 3.44 30.59
C THR A 606 19.16 3.63 29.17
N ASN A 607 18.68 2.87 28.18
CA ASN A 607 19.25 2.78 26.83
C ASN A 607 20.74 2.34 26.78
N GLN A 608 21.28 1.83 27.89
CA GLN A 608 22.63 1.30 27.94
C GLN A 608 22.66 -0.15 27.46
N VAL A 609 23.75 -0.55 26.81
CA VAL A 609 23.97 -1.95 26.40
C VAL A 609 24.06 -2.83 27.64
N ILE A 610 23.26 -3.90 27.69
CA ILE A 610 23.34 -4.87 28.78
C ILE A 610 24.68 -5.61 28.68
N PRO A 611 25.47 -5.70 29.77
CA PRO A 611 26.80 -6.31 29.73
C PRO A 611 26.81 -7.71 29.10
N GLY A 612 27.69 -7.91 28.11
CA GLY A 612 27.84 -9.17 27.38
C GLY A 612 26.92 -9.34 26.16
N PHE A 613 25.90 -8.49 25.98
CA PHE A 613 24.93 -8.58 24.88
C PHE A 613 25.28 -7.70 23.67
N THR A 614 26.55 -7.71 23.27
CA THR A 614 27.00 -7.22 21.96
C THR A 614 27.28 -8.41 21.07
N SER A 615 26.81 -8.41 19.82
CA SER A 615 26.96 -9.54 18.92
C SER A 615 28.30 -9.55 18.17
N LYS A 616 28.72 -10.74 17.75
CA LYS A 616 29.63 -10.89 16.61
C LYS A 616 28.95 -10.36 15.34
N PRO A 617 29.70 -9.85 14.35
CA PRO A 617 29.10 -9.37 13.11
C PRO A 617 28.45 -10.52 12.33
N VAL A 618 27.26 -10.26 11.80
CA VAL A 618 26.58 -11.08 10.80
C VAL A 618 26.99 -10.58 9.42
N THR A 619 27.28 -11.51 8.51
CA THR A 619 27.78 -11.24 7.15
C THR A 619 27.15 -12.17 6.11
N GLY A 620 27.22 -11.79 4.83
CA GLY A 620 26.67 -12.53 3.70
C GLY A 620 25.17 -12.37 3.53
N ASP A 621 24.59 -13.18 2.63
CA ASP A 621 23.14 -13.30 2.44
C ASP A 621 22.57 -14.37 3.39
N GLN A 622 21.73 -13.93 4.33
CA GLN A 622 21.22 -14.73 5.43
C GLN A 622 19.69 -14.64 5.51
N TYR A 623 19.01 -15.79 5.49
CA TYR A 623 17.54 -15.88 5.61
C TYR A 623 17.05 -15.96 7.07
N GLY A 624 17.99 -16.14 8.02
CA GLY A 624 17.72 -16.32 9.44
C GLY A 624 18.98 -16.62 10.25
N ALA A 625 20.01 -15.79 10.08
CA ALA A 625 21.25 -15.93 10.84
C ALA A 625 20.98 -15.78 12.34
N GLU A 626 21.43 -16.75 13.12
CA GLU A 626 21.45 -16.66 14.58
C GLU A 626 22.47 -15.61 15.02
N VAL A 627 22.02 -14.67 15.86
CA VAL A 627 22.85 -13.66 16.48
C VAL A 627 23.68 -14.30 17.61
N LYS A 628 25.00 -14.26 17.47
CA LYS A 628 25.95 -14.83 18.44
C LYS A 628 26.56 -13.73 19.30
N TRP A 629 26.44 -13.83 20.61
CA TRP A 629 26.95 -12.85 21.57
C TRP A 629 28.47 -12.98 21.81
N THR A 630 29.15 -11.87 22.11
CA THR A 630 30.58 -11.86 22.48
C THR A 630 30.79 -12.20 23.95
N GLY A 631 29.86 -11.79 24.83
CA GLY A 631 29.80 -12.31 26.19
C GLY A 631 29.30 -13.75 26.18
N HIS A 632 29.79 -14.58 27.11
CA HIS A 632 29.27 -15.94 27.33
C HIS A 632 27.87 -15.89 27.99
N VAL A 633 26.93 -15.21 27.36
CA VAL A 633 25.57 -14.94 27.83
C VAL A 633 24.54 -15.70 27.00
N ARG A 634 23.36 -15.92 27.58
CA ARG A 634 22.21 -16.53 26.92
C ARG A 634 21.07 -15.52 26.86
N LEU A 635 20.49 -15.31 25.69
CA LEU A 635 19.37 -14.37 25.52
C LEU A 635 18.16 -14.74 26.39
N SER A 636 17.95 -16.03 26.67
CA SER A 636 16.90 -16.50 27.57
C SER A 636 17.00 -15.96 29.01
N THR A 637 18.15 -15.45 29.45
CA THR A 637 18.29 -14.77 30.75
C THR A 637 17.57 -13.41 30.81
N LEU A 638 17.18 -12.89 29.65
CA LEU A 638 16.39 -11.67 29.48
C LEU A 638 14.93 -11.97 29.12
N ALA A 639 14.52 -13.24 29.05
CA ALA A 639 13.14 -13.60 28.74
C ALA A 639 12.17 -12.96 29.75
N GLY A 640 11.07 -12.42 29.24
CA GLY A 640 10.07 -11.67 30.02
C GLY A 640 10.48 -10.27 30.47
N LYS A 641 11.74 -9.85 30.29
CA LYS A 641 12.17 -8.48 30.56
C LYS A 641 11.96 -7.60 29.35
N GLN A 642 11.62 -6.33 29.58
CA GLN A 642 11.60 -5.33 28.51
C GLN A 642 13.03 -4.94 28.15
N VAL A 643 13.39 -5.12 26.89
CA VAL A 643 14.68 -4.75 26.32
C VAL A 643 14.49 -4.08 24.97
N LYS A 644 15.51 -3.42 24.44
CA LYS A 644 15.51 -2.93 23.05
C LYS A 644 16.59 -3.64 22.26
N PHE A 645 16.36 -3.86 20.97
CA PHE A 645 17.41 -4.29 20.06
C PHE A 645 17.93 -3.10 19.28
N ARG A 646 19.25 -2.90 19.28
CA ARG A 646 19.92 -1.98 18.38
C ARG A 646 20.62 -2.78 17.28
N PHE A 647 20.19 -2.57 16.04
CA PHE A 647 20.81 -3.15 14.86
C PHE A 647 21.69 -2.09 14.21
N SER A 648 23.01 -2.26 14.27
CA SER A 648 23.97 -1.42 13.54
C SER A 648 24.24 -2.03 12.17
N LEU A 649 24.09 -1.23 11.12
CA LEU A 649 24.18 -1.63 9.72
C LEU A 649 25.32 -0.88 9.04
N ALA A 650 26.20 -1.61 8.36
CA ALA A 650 27.20 -1.05 7.47
C ALA A 650 27.20 -1.84 6.16
N GLY A 651 26.86 -1.20 5.04
CA GLY A 651 26.79 -1.87 3.74
C GLY A 651 25.81 -3.06 3.74
N ALA A 652 24.66 -2.95 4.41
CA ALA A 652 23.73 -4.05 4.63
C ALA A 652 22.26 -3.64 4.45
N ASP A 653 21.44 -4.63 4.11
CA ASP A 653 19.98 -4.59 4.08
C ASP A 653 19.45 -5.52 5.19
N LEU A 654 18.62 -5.01 6.10
CA LEU A 654 17.97 -5.78 7.16
C LEU A 654 16.46 -5.86 6.86
N TYR A 655 15.96 -7.07 6.63
CA TYR A 655 14.58 -7.33 6.19
C TYR A 655 13.64 -7.67 7.33
N SER A 656 14.10 -8.49 8.29
CA SER A 656 13.30 -8.91 9.44
C SER A 656 14.15 -9.43 10.60
N TYR A 657 13.56 -9.52 11.78
CA TYR A 657 14.13 -10.17 12.97
C TYR A 657 13.06 -10.91 13.78
N TRP A 658 13.46 -11.91 14.55
CA TRP A 658 12.56 -12.64 15.46
C TRP A 658 13.33 -13.39 16.54
N VAL A 659 12.63 -13.79 17.60
CA VAL A 659 13.20 -14.61 18.68
C VAL A 659 12.50 -15.97 18.71
N ARG A 660 13.28 -17.07 18.75
CA ARG A 660 12.79 -18.45 18.87
C ARG A 660 13.19 -19.10 20.19
#